data_AF-A0A812X7M1-F1
#
_entry.id   AF-A0A812X7M1-F1
#
_cell.length_a   1.000
_cell.length_b   1.000
_cell.length_c   1.000
_cell.angle_alpha   90.00
_cell.angle_beta   90.00
_cell.angle_gamma   90.00
#
_symmetry.space_group_name_H-M   'P 1'
#
loop_
_entity.id
_entity.type
_entity.pdbx_description
1 polymer ?
#
loop_
_entity_poly.entity_id
_entity_poly.type
_entity_poly.pdbx_seq_one_letter_code
_entity_poly.pdbx_strand_id
1 'polypeptide(L)'
;MALEVGDLGHQTLIAELREEFRVEHERLQKSLETERAERVQSIAGIRQSVDTLGASLVEGLTILGAEVESLISLVMHLKKKQVIAWMFFFDAAGSNLFHREVGFHYPVVLGAVAGGASSLKRRLQQTTTFASGSPGYSGYSGTVTGSPGYGGYGGDWVYCEELYCYTNVYNDAGQVDWDATNMIEPTCSAYDEGCKCNEQWEEECDSWGYKYCEQKSIGCYDPHDVSCMDYEVKCKDSFSSYCWDPSYGACPLYCDSTQLYCFSYGYDDKGLLNYSDYREYCAATETGCTCNAQWEHKCTDQWGYSWCQEKTQPCPITCGTDEQDCWTTPYGKDGYPDWNASYEQTCHPIDQSCPCDPLHEETCSDNWGTWCQPKVYGSCPIACGTDEMTCWVTPYDDSGNALHDGVWNEVCAPVADGCPCNQQWEKQCTSYGYTFCENKTNSCPVDCGEVETCYHYMSGNQTCATDSGCVCEANEISCANPDTGKVECDPTDWYPSGCPVSCKMSEMYCSNVSFDATGMMLWQDYCLDGDSNSWMCPIHCDATTSKKCGTPGSFDEHCVAISEDCPLSCSADQQYCWVDQYDPFYGGYKYCTASFWGCPIYCDPIAEKTCYPISFTEDGLQDWNAPVKESCQNITQPCGCGENAKMCRWTDEWGYENEVCYPTSIACPVTCQEDEQRCYITDYGSNGYPGVYRETCIKADQVCPCGTHSQQCHDPHWDYHYCYPLVDYWSNSSMRCPVYCTDEEDYCYSPSYDANGGWLSTVETCVPKGTKCQCTGQNSFSCDFNEWGYTWTECLPIEGGYCPPTCADGEVSCPGVHDYKPDGSWLGWSSPTTKCAASLDSCPCGTEAKACPGSAMRCIFKDEECPVVCGDKQKKCWIVYFTQSEECISDREICVGEASLVCPCEEAEKQCNVVDYTSSGKQSNTSVQCINKGAKCPCGANSLVCPDPNNAEDNICRPKYSGTLLNSCPKACTPEQEAAGNRTCIQTHLTETGAFRIQDLYGAGGSNASAVESGEKQKSKVIVVLDAVKEKVMEKLEDTRVLLNGELYLPKGLKTTITYKSQSTAVQGRRLTTRRASTTGAVLTLEIENEGPTSVAPVDVAQELQKQVKSSSTGAMKALGDLGTVNTKVGVRVASEKATITTRADVANQQRKAALGISDPTTTSRQASQGQVTTLAGNTGDTETTSMDDELSLAVSGRFYLLAVLLLAFSPAMH
;
A
#
# COMPACT_ATOMS: atom_id res chain seq x y z
N MET A 1 2.42 -81.40 -35.21
CA MET A 1 1.94 -82.80 -35.28
C MET A 1 1.27 -83.11 -33.95
N ALA A 2 0.26 -84.00 -33.93
CA ALA A 2 -0.11 -84.95 -32.85
C ALA A 2 0.08 -84.51 -31.37
N LEU A 3 -0.99 -84.39 -30.57
CA LEU A 3 -1.67 -85.48 -29.81
C LEU A 3 -0.78 -86.08 -28.70
N GLU A 4 -1.20 -86.29 -27.45
CA GLU A 4 -2.48 -86.08 -26.74
C GLU A 4 -2.25 -86.32 -25.21
N VAL A 5 -3.28 -86.20 -24.37
CA VAL A 5 -3.33 -86.58 -22.92
C VAL A 5 -2.66 -85.59 -21.93
N GLY A 6 -3.26 -85.23 -20.80
CA GLY A 6 -4.55 -85.68 -20.24
C GLY A 6 -5.17 -84.76 -19.18
N ASP A 7 -6.50 -84.77 -19.13
CA ASP A 7 -7.36 -83.72 -18.55
C ASP A 7 -7.91 -84.11 -17.17
N LEU A 8 -7.02 -84.43 -16.22
CA LEU A 8 -7.39 -85.00 -14.90
C LEU A 8 -6.76 -84.33 -13.68
N GLY A 9 -5.86 -83.35 -13.87
CA GLY A 9 -5.28 -82.59 -12.75
C GLY A 9 -6.12 -81.38 -12.32
N HIS A 10 -6.69 -80.64 -13.27
CA HIS A 10 -7.27 -79.32 -13.00
C HIS A 10 -8.51 -79.34 -12.10
N GLN A 11 -9.41 -80.33 -12.22
CA GLN A 11 -10.64 -80.32 -11.43
C GLN A 11 -10.41 -80.58 -9.94
N THR A 12 -9.33 -81.31 -9.57
CA THR A 12 -8.93 -81.50 -8.17
C THR A 12 -8.41 -80.18 -7.59
N LEU A 13 -7.49 -79.52 -8.28
CA LEU A 13 -6.90 -78.25 -7.84
C LEU A 13 -7.97 -77.15 -7.69
N ILE A 14 -8.93 -77.08 -8.63
CA ILE A 14 -10.06 -76.13 -8.58
C ILE A 14 -11.05 -76.47 -7.44
N ALA A 15 -11.14 -77.73 -7.02
CA ALA A 15 -11.95 -78.12 -5.87
C ALA A 15 -11.26 -77.76 -4.53
N GLU A 16 -9.95 -77.99 -4.43
CA GLU A 16 -9.15 -77.64 -3.25
C GLU A 16 -9.09 -76.12 -3.04
N LEU A 17 -8.74 -75.36 -4.08
CA LEU A 17 -8.72 -73.89 -4.04
C LEU A 17 -10.08 -73.28 -3.69
N ARG A 18 -11.20 -73.89 -4.13
CA ARG A 18 -12.55 -73.43 -3.76
C ARG A 18 -12.87 -73.67 -2.30
N GLU A 19 -12.37 -74.75 -1.71
CA GLU A 19 -12.61 -75.06 -0.30
C GLU A 19 -11.72 -74.19 0.61
N GLU A 20 -10.48 -73.90 0.23
CA GLU A 20 -9.65 -72.90 0.92
C GLU A 20 -10.30 -71.51 0.88
N PHE A 21 -10.77 -71.05 -0.29
CA PHE A 21 -11.49 -69.78 -0.42
C PHE A 21 -12.78 -69.74 0.42
N ARG A 22 -13.51 -70.86 0.52
CA ARG A 22 -14.70 -70.97 1.37
C ARG A 22 -14.35 -70.87 2.86
N VAL A 23 -13.29 -71.57 3.30
CA VAL A 23 -12.82 -71.56 4.69
C VAL A 23 -12.34 -70.17 5.11
N GLU A 24 -11.54 -69.49 4.28
CA GLU A 24 -11.03 -68.17 4.64
C GLU A 24 -12.11 -67.08 4.52
N HIS A 25 -13.07 -67.20 3.60
CA HIS A 25 -14.27 -66.35 3.59
C HIS A 25 -15.11 -66.53 4.86
N GLU A 26 -15.35 -67.77 5.32
CA GLU A 26 -16.05 -68.06 6.59
C GLU A 26 -15.28 -67.53 7.80
N ARG A 27 -13.93 -67.58 7.78
CA ARG A 27 -13.08 -66.97 8.81
C ARG A 27 -13.19 -65.44 8.82
N LEU A 28 -13.13 -64.80 7.66
CA LEU A 28 -13.25 -63.34 7.52
C LEU A 28 -14.64 -62.84 7.94
N GLN A 29 -15.72 -63.51 7.53
CA GLN A 29 -17.07 -63.19 8.03
C GLN A 29 -17.15 -63.29 9.56
N LYS A 30 -16.56 -64.33 10.15
CA LYS A 30 -16.57 -64.54 11.61
C LYS A 30 -15.72 -63.51 12.36
N SER A 31 -14.62 -63.04 11.76
CA SER A 31 -13.84 -61.92 12.27
C SER A 31 -14.66 -60.63 12.26
N LEU A 32 -15.32 -60.33 11.13
CA LEU A 32 -16.18 -59.16 10.97
C LEU A 32 -17.39 -59.18 11.91
N GLU A 33 -18.01 -60.33 12.14
CA GLU A 33 -19.10 -60.48 13.13
C GLU A 33 -18.60 -60.29 14.57
N THR A 34 -17.37 -60.71 14.88
CA THR A 34 -16.76 -60.51 16.20
C THR A 34 -16.47 -59.02 16.44
N GLU A 35 -15.79 -58.36 15.51
CA GLU A 35 -15.52 -56.91 15.59
C GLU A 35 -16.82 -56.09 15.66
N ARG A 36 -17.85 -56.49 14.91
CA ARG A 36 -19.17 -55.85 14.96
C ARG A 36 -19.86 -56.05 16.31
N ALA A 37 -19.70 -57.21 16.96
CA ALA A 37 -20.20 -57.44 18.30
C ALA A 37 -19.46 -56.60 19.35
N GLU A 38 -18.14 -56.46 19.23
CA GLU A 38 -17.32 -55.63 20.12
C GLU A 38 -17.64 -54.13 19.96
N ARG A 39 -17.77 -53.62 18.72
CA ARG A 39 -18.25 -52.25 18.46
C ARG A 39 -19.66 -52.01 19.04
N VAL A 40 -20.56 -52.99 18.96
CA VAL A 40 -21.91 -52.89 19.56
C VAL A 40 -21.86 -52.87 21.09
N GLN A 41 -20.97 -53.64 21.73
CA GLN A 41 -20.77 -53.57 23.19
C GLN A 41 -20.16 -52.24 23.62
N SER A 42 -19.20 -51.69 22.87
CA SER A 42 -18.64 -50.36 23.11
C SER A 42 -19.71 -49.27 23.05
N ILE A 43 -20.55 -49.26 22.00
CA ILE A 43 -21.67 -48.31 21.85
C ILE A 43 -22.70 -48.46 22.99
N ALA A 44 -22.95 -49.68 23.48
CA ALA A 44 -23.83 -49.91 24.63
C ALA A 44 -23.24 -49.34 25.93
N GLY A 45 -21.92 -49.48 26.14
CA GLY A 45 -21.20 -48.88 27.26
C GLY A 45 -21.24 -47.36 27.25
N ILE A 46 -20.95 -46.74 26.09
CA ILE A 46 -21.04 -45.28 25.89
C ILE A 46 -22.46 -44.78 26.21
N ARG A 47 -23.49 -45.48 25.72
CA ARG A 47 -24.89 -45.12 26.01
C ARG A 47 -25.20 -45.18 27.50
N GLN A 48 -24.73 -46.21 28.21
CA GLN A 48 -24.93 -46.35 29.65
C GLN A 48 -24.21 -45.23 30.45
N SER A 49 -23.04 -44.78 30.00
CA SER A 49 -22.35 -43.61 30.55
C SER A 49 -23.12 -42.31 30.29
N VAL A 50 -23.66 -42.11 29.08
CA VAL A 50 -24.48 -40.94 28.73
C VAL A 50 -25.79 -40.89 29.53
N ASP A 51 -26.49 -42.01 29.69
CA ASP A 51 -27.71 -42.09 30.50
C ASP A 51 -27.42 -41.81 31.99
N THR A 52 -26.23 -42.20 32.48
CA THR A 52 -25.76 -41.89 33.85
C THR A 52 -25.43 -40.41 34.02
N LEU A 53 -24.73 -39.79 33.07
CA LEU A 53 -24.43 -38.36 33.07
C LEU A 53 -25.71 -37.51 32.98
N GLY A 54 -26.69 -37.95 32.16
CA GLY A 54 -27.99 -37.31 32.07
C GLY A 54 -28.76 -37.30 33.40
N ALA A 55 -28.71 -38.41 34.15
CA ALA A 55 -29.33 -38.48 35.48
C ALA A 55 -28.70 -37.48 36.47
N SER A 56 -27.36 -37.42 36.55
CA SER A 56 -26.67 -36.47 37.44
C SER A 56 -26.88 -35.00 37.03
N LEU A 57 -26.98 -34.71 35.73
CA LEU A 57 -27.26 -33.35 35.23
C LEU A 57 -28.68 -32.90 35.61
N VAL A 58 -29.67 -33.81 35.56
CA VAL A 58 -31.05 -33.52 35.96
C VAL A 58 -31.15 -33.25 37.47
N GLU A 59 -30.48 -34.04 38.32
CA GLU A 59 -30.44 -33.77 39.77
C GLU A 59 -29.81 -32.40 40.07
N GLY A 60 -28.68 -32.05 39.42
CA GLY A 60 -28.04 -30.74 39.56
C GLY A 60 -28.95 -29.58 39.14
N LEU A 61 -29.70 -29.73 38.04
CA LEU A 61 -30.64 -28.72 37.57
C LEU A 61 -31.84 -28.52 38.52
N THR A 62 -32.34 -29.58 39.15
CA THR A 62 -33.39 -29.44 40.19
C THR A 62 -32.91 -28.71 41.45
N ILE A 63 -31.63 -28.81 41.80
CA ILE A 63 -31.05 -28.08 42.94
C ILE A 63 -30.95 -26.58 42.60
N LEU A 64 -30.42 -26.23 41.42
CA LEU A 64 -30.30 -24.84 40.96
C LEU A 64 -31.67 -24.15 40.81
N GLY A 65 -32.70 -24.86 40.33
CA GLY A 65 -34.05 -24.31 40.21
C GLY A 65 -34.65 -23.83 41.54
N ALA A 66 -34.36 -24.53 42.64
CA ALA A 66 -34.88 -24.20 43.97
C ALA A 66 -34.27 -22.91 44.55
N GLU A 67 -33.01 -22.60 44.25
CA GLU A 67 -32.36 -21.37 44.71
C GLU A 67 -32.80 -20.13 43.91
N VAL A 68 -33.08 -20.31 42.61
CA VAL A 68 -33.52 -19.22 41.71
C VAL A 68 -34.92 -18.70 42.08
N GLU A 69 -35.89 -19.56 42.40
CA GLU A 69 -37.22 -19.09 42.85
C GLU A 69 -37.15 -18.27 44.15
N SER A 70 -36.26 -18.67 45.07
CA SER A 70 -36.02 -17.95 46.34
C SER A 70 -35.53 -16.52 46.09
N LEU A 71 -34.57 -16.35 45.16
CA LEU A 71 -34.05 -15.04 44.74
C LEU A 71 -35.11 -14.17 44.03
N ILE A 72 -35.89 -14.76 43.11
CA ILE A 72 -36.96 -14.03 42.40
C ILE A 72 -38.02 -13.50 43.37
N SER A 73 -38.41 -14.31 44.36
CA SER A 73 -39.36 -13.91 45.41
C SER A 73 -38.86 -12.73 46.25
N LEU A 74 -37.55 -12.69 46.55
CA LEU A 74 -36.91 -11.60 47.30
C LEU A 74 -36.90 -10.28 46.50
N VAL A 75 -36.55 -10.33 45.21
CA VAL A 75 -36.51 -9.15 44.32
C VAL A 75 -37.92 -8.58 44.09
N MET A 76 -38.92 -9.44 43.92
CA MET A 76 -40.34 -9.05 43.81
C MET A 76 -40.85 -8.28 45.04
N HIS A 77 -40.34 -8.59 46.24
CA HIS A 77 -40.77 -7.92 47.47
C HIS A 77 -40.19 -6.50 47.63
N LEU A 78 -39.02 -6.22 47.07
CA LEU A 78 -38.34 -4.93 47.23
C LEU A 78 -38.86 -3.83 46.28
N LYS A 79 -39.36 -4.18 45.09
CA LYS A 79 -39.94 -3.18 44.15
C LYS A 79 -41.40 -2.76 44.47
N LYS A 80 -42.04 -3.33 45.50
CA LYS A 80 -43.49 -3.09 45.79
C LYS A 80 -43.76 -2.02 46.87
N LYS A 81 -42.86 -1.07 47.07
CA LYS A 81 -43.08 0.16 47.86
C LYS A 81 -42.68 1.39 47.04
N GLN A 82 -43.64 2.29 46.86
CA GLN A 82 -43.63 3.43 45.90
C GLN A 82 -43.76 2.95 44.43
N VAL A 83 -44.77 3.36 43.64
CA VAL A 83 -45.77 4.43 43.79
C VAL A 83 -47.18 3.90 43.49
N ILE A 84 -48.16 4.23 44.35
CA ILE A 84 -49.59 4.13 44.03
C ILE A 84 -50.06 5.55 43.68
N ALA A 85 -50.35 5.80 42.41
CA ALA A 85 -51.01 7.03 41.96
C ALA A 85 -51.70 6.81 40.60
N TRP A 86 -53.01 7.09 40.56
CA TRP A 86 -53.77 7.46 39.35
C TRP A 86 -53.82 6.48 38.17
N MET A 87 -54.87 5.64 38.11
CA MET A 87 -55.86 5.73 37.04
C MET A 87 -57.12 4.89 37.33
N PHE A 88 -58.30 5.45 37.03
CA PHE A 88 -59.60 4.76 36.99
C PHE A 88 -60.57 5.60 36.13
N PHE A 89 -60.97 5.10 34.95
CA PHE A 89 -62.38 4.94 34.49
C PHE A 89 -62.55 4.80 32.96
N PHE A 90 -63.57 4.01 32.58
CA PHE A 90 -64.34 3.95 31.32
C PHE A 90 -63.62 3.91 29.95
N ASP A 91 -63.36 2.70 29.44
CA ASP A 91 -64.29 1.86 28.64
C ASP A 91 -65.12 2.47 27.47
N ALA A 92 -65.42 1.59 26.50
CA ALA A 92 -66.50 1.60 25.48
C ALA A 92 -66.35 2.30 24.10
N ALA A 93 -66.28 1.43 23.07
CA ALA A 93 -67.04 1.45 21.79
C ALA A 93 -66.74 2.44 20.63
N GLY A 94 -66.95 1.95 19.40
CA GLY A 94 -67.16 2.78 18.19
C GLY A 94 -66.58 2.19 16.90
N SER A 95 -67.41 1.96 15.88
CA SER A 95 -66.95 1.54 14.53
C SER A 95 -67.61 2.38 13.43
N ASN A 96 -66.93 2.45 12.27
CA ASN A 96 -67.42 2.80 10.92
C ASN A 96 -67.44 4.27 10.44
N LEU A 97 -66.85 4.42 9.23
CA LEU A 97 -67.27 5.18 8.04
C LEU A 97 -66.68 6.57 7.67
N PHE A 98 -66.25 6.60 6.39
CA PHE A 98 -66.12 7.69 5.40
C PHE A 98 -64.84 8.56 5.24
N HIS A 99 -64.56 8.83 3.95
CA HIS A 99 -63.45 9.58 3.33
C HIS A 99 -63.13 10.97 3.91
N ARG A 100 -61.85 11.40 3.83
CA ARG A 100 -61.36 12.30 2.75
C ARG A 100 -59.84 12.45 2.67
N GLU A 101 -59.34 12.76 1.48
CA GLU A 101 -58.00 13.32 1.25
C GLU A 101 -57.94 14.80 1.63
N VAL A 102 -56.80 15.26 2.16
CA VAL A 102 -56.25 16.62 1.93
C VAL A 102 -54.72 16.53 1.98
N GLY A 103 -54.03 16.91 0.90
CA GLY A 103 -52.58 17.18 0.90
C GLY A 103 -52.29 18.69 1.00
N PHE A 104 -51.10 19.06 1.47
CA PHE A 104 -50.65 20.46 1.51
C PHE A 104 -49.18 20.61 1.09
N HIS A 105 -48.95 21.19 -0.09
CA HIS A 105 -47.70 21.87 -0.45
C HIS A 105 -47.68 23.29 0.14
N TYR A 106 -46.49 23.85 0.38
CA TYR A 106 -46.17 25.29 0.26
C TYR A 106 -44.62 25.48 0.24
N PRO A 107 -44.03 26.64 -0.14
CA PRO A 107 -43.30 26.65 -1.43
C PRO A 107 -41.85 27.18 -1.42
N VAL A 108 -41.26 27.16 -2.61
CA VAL A 108 -39.98 27.76 -3.06
C VAL A 108 -39.97 29.30 -3.01
N VAL A 109 -38.81 29.91 -2.70
CA VAL A 109 -38.33 31.19 -3.28
C VAL A 109 -36.79 31.14 -3.43
N LEU A 110 -36.26 31.67 -4.55
CA LEU A 110 -34.84 31.90 -4.83
C LEU A 110 -34.46 33.38 -4.66
N GLY A 111 -33.17 33.66 -4.42
CA GLY A 111 -32.58 35.00 -4.50
C GLY A 111 -31.06 34.94 -4.49
N ALA A 112 -30.39 35.58 -5.46
CA ALA A 112 -28.95 35.45 -5.69
C ALA A 112 -28.27 36.81 -5.95
N VAL A 113 -26.99 36.93 -5.57
CA VAL A 113 -26.02 37.93 -6.04
C VAL A 113 -24.64 37.27 -6.12
N ALA A 114 -23.82 37.68 -7.10
CA ALA A 114 -22.60 37.00 -7.56
C ALA A 114 -21.33 37.20 -6.70
N GLY A 115 -20.28 36.40 -6.97
CA GLY A 115 -18.91 36.70 -6.55
C GLY A 115 -17.86 35.61 -6.83
N GLY A 116 -16.96 35.83 -7.80
CA GLY A 116 -15.60 35.27 -7.84
C GLY A 116 -15.37 33.91 -8.51
N ALA A 117 -14.46 33.89 -9.50
CA ALA A 117 -13.68 32.70 -9.90
C ALA A 117 -12.53 32.48 -8.86
N SER A 118 -11.76 31.39 -8.83
CA SER A 118 -11.30 30.51 -9.93
C SER A 118 -10.97 29.09 -9.46
N SER A 119 -10.79 28.15 -10.41
CA SER A 119 -10.32 26.79 -10.10
C SER A 119 -9.33 26.27 -11.15
N LEU A 120 -8.11 25.92 -10.72
CA LEU A 120 -7.19 25.12 -11.52
C LEU A 120 -7.56 23.64 -11.41
N LYS A 121 -8.00 23.02 -12.51
CA LYS A 121 -8.02 21.56 -12.63
C LYS A 121 -6.68 21.07 -13.19
N ARG A 122 -5.79 20.56 -12.32
CA ARG A 122 -4.76 19.60 -12.77
C ARG A 122 -5.47 18.33 -13.24
N ARG A 123 -5.06 17.79 -14.39
CA ARG A 123 -5.45 16.42 -14.79
C ARG A 123 -4.68 15.44 -13.91
N LEU A 124 -5.39 14.52 -13.27
CA LEU A 124 -4.84 13.28 -12.74
C LEU A 124 -5.39 12.16 -13.65
N GLN A 125 -4.53 11.59 -14.48
CA GLN A 125 -4.83 10.31 -15.12
C GLN A 125 -4.50 9.22 -14.11
N GLN A 126 -5.53 8.51 -13.62
CA GLN A 126 -5.35 7.27 -12.87
C GLN A 126 -5.59 6.11 -13.82
N THR A 127 -4.51 5.50 -14.30
CA THR A 127 -4.57 4.28 -15.12
C THR A 127 -4.83 3.09 -14.20
N THR A 128 -6.06 2.56 -14.18
CA THR A 128 -6.40 1.35 -13.44
C THR A 128 -6.25 0.12 -14.33
N THR A 129 -5.05 -0.46 -14.34
CA THR A 129 -4.78 -1.74 -15.02
C THR A 129 -5.20 -2.91 -14.12
N PHE A 130 -5.80 -3.96 -14.71
CA PHE A 130 -6.27 -5.15 -13.98
C PHE A 130 -5.55 -6.42 -14.48
N ALA A 131 -5.17 -7.27 -13.52
CA ALA A 131 -4.90 -8.71 -13.62
C ALA A 131 -3.97 -9.27 -14.74
N SER A 132 -2.78 -9.68 -14.31
CA SER A 132 -2.12 -10.95 -14.70
C SER A 132 -1.20 -11.38 -13.55
N GLY A 133 -0.96 -12.65 -13.24
CA GLY A 133 -1.32 -13.88 -13.96
C GLY A 133 -0.06 -14.68 -14.32
N SER A 134 0.72 -15.09 -13.31
CA SER A 134 2.10 -15.59 -13.49
C SER A 134 2.17 -17.08 -13.87
N PRO A 135 2.82 -17.45 -14.99
CA PRO A 135 3.11 -18.84 -15.34
C PRO A 135 4.60 -19.23 -15.12
N GLY A 136 4.82 -20.55 -15.11
CA GLY A 136 6.07 -21.32 -15.15
C GLY A 136 7.44 -20.61 -15.20
N TYR A 137 8.30 -20.95 -14.24
CA TYR A 137 9.76 -20.84 -14.38
C TYR A 137 10.27 -21.85 -15.44
N SER A 138 10.89 -21.35 -16.50
CA SER A 138 11.64 -22.17 -17.47
C SER A 138 13.12 -22.27 -17.06
N GLY A 139 13.68 -23.49 -17.12
CA GLY A 139 15.07 -23.74 -16.74
C GLY A 139 16.06 -23.39 -17.86
N TYR A 140 17.04 -22.54 -17.57
CA TYR A 140 18.16 -22.26 -18.48
C TYR A 140 19.30 -23.28 -18.29
N SER A 141 19.64 -24.03 -19.34
CA SER A 141 20.77 -24.97 -19.35
C SER A 141 22.08 -24.27 -19.73
N GLY A 142 22.80 -23.74 -18.75
CA GLY A 142 24.13 -23.13 -18.96
C GLY A 142 25.25 -24.18 -19.06
N THR A 143 25.92 -24.28 -20.20
CA THR A 143 27.10 -25.16 -20.39
C THR A 143 28.36 -24.54 -19.78
N VAL A 144 29.00 -25.22 -18.83
CA VAL A 144 30.23 -24.75 -18.15
C VAL A 144 31.46 -25.56 -18.60
N THR A 145 32.51 -24.88 -19.06
CA THR A 145 33.78 -25.50 -19.48
C THR A 145 34.87 -25.38 -18.40
N GLY A 146 35.14 -26.52 -17.75
CA GLY A 146 36.24 -26.88 -16.83
C GLY A 146 37.31 -25.86 -16.36
N SER A 147 37.33 -25.67 -15.02
CA SER A 147 38.46 -26.00 -14.09
C SER A 147 39.85 -25.33 -14.23
N PRO A 148 40.76 -25.40 -13.21
CA PRO A 148 40.63 -25.95 -11.84
C PRO A 148 41.00 -24.93 -10.72
N GLY A 149 40.72 -25.25 -9.43
CA GLY A 149 41.20 -24.39 -8.33
C GLY A 149 40.77 -24.71 -6.89
N TYR A 150 40.61 -25.97 -6.47
CA TYR A 150 40.26 -26.30 -5.07
C TYR A 150 41.46 -26.62 -4.18
N GLY A 151 41.44 -26.11 -2.94
CA GLY A 151 42.47 -26.34 -1.91
C GLY A 151 41.94 -27.00 -0.65
N GLY A 152 42.38 -28.25 -0.43
CA GLY A 152 42.44 -29.02 0.83
C GLY A 152 41.47 -28.71 1.99
N TYR A 153 40.53 -29.64 2.20
CA TYR A 153 40.04 -30.00 3.54
C TYR A 153 40.48 -31.42 3.90
N GLY A 154 40.75 -31.67 5.18
CA GLY A 154 41.25 -32.96 5.67
C GLY A 154 40.27 -33.63 6.63
N GLY A 155 39.94 -34.89 6.35
CA GLY A 155 39.14 -35.78 7.20
C GLY A 155 39.14 -37.17 6.57
N ASP A 156 39.39 -38.22 7.35
CA ASP A 156 39.62 -39.58 6.85
C ASP A 156 38.32 -40.28 6.41
N TRP A 157 37.87 -39.99 5.19
CA TRP A 157 36.84 -40.76 4.50
C TRP A 157 37.47 -41.83 3.61
N VAL A 158 37.02 -43.08 3.72
CA VAL A 158 37.47 -44.18 2.86
C VAL A 158 36.80 -44.06 1.49
N TYR A 159 37.43 -43.29 0.61
CA TYR A 159 37.01 -43.14 -0.78
C TYR A 159 37.39 -44.40 -1.57
N CYS A 160 36.42 -45.01 -2.24
CA CYS A 160 36.64 -46.18 -3.08
C CYS A 160 36.50 -45.80 -4.55
N GLU A 161 37.57 -46.00 -5.32
CA GLU A 161 37.70 -45.50 -6.71
C GLU A 161 36.91 -46.33 -7.75
N GLU A 162 36.25 -47.41 -7.34
CA GLU A 162 35.62 -48.40 -8.24
C GLU A 162 34.13 -48.63 -7.92
N LEU A 163 33.75 -49.59 -7.05
CA LEU A 163 32.34 -49.90 -6.76
C LEU A 163 32.06 -50.08 -5.26
N TYR A 164 30.96 -49.49 -4.77
CA TYR A 164 30.43 -49.72 -3.41
C TYR A 164 29.38 -50.83 -3.43
N CYS A 165 29.60 -51.89 -2.64
CA CYS A 165 28.69 -53.03 -2.48
C CYS A 165 28.04 -53.03 -1.10
N TYR A 166 26.72 -52.89 -1.12
CA TYR A 166 25.83 -53.05 0.04
C TYR A 166 25.30 -54.49 0.05
N THR A 167 25.31 -55.14 1.21
CA THR A 167 24.79 -56.51 1.39
C THR A 167 23.64 -56.50 2.37
N ASN A 168 22.45 -56.94 1.96
CA ASN A 168 21.30 -56.99 2.83
C ASN A 168 21.47 -58.06 3.91
N VAL A 169 21.15 -57.73 5.15
CA VAL A 169 21.00 -58.71 6.22
C VAL A 169 19.60 -59.31 6.10
N TYR A 170 19.51 -60.64 6.14
CA TYR A 170 18.23 -61.36 6.14
C TYR A 170 18.01 -62.05 7.47
N ASN A 171 16.80 -61.92 8.02
CA ASN A 171 16.39 -62.65 9.21
C ASN A 171 16.09 -64.14 8.89
N ASP A 172 15.85 -64.96 9.92
CA ASP A 172 15.57 -66.40 9.78
C ASP A 172 14.34 -66.74 8.90
N ALA A 173 13.47 -65.76 8.61
CA ALA A 173 12.32 -65.90 7.73
C ALA A 173 12.60 -65.49 6.26
N GLY A 174 13.83 -65.07 5.94
CA GLY A 174 14.21 -64.65 4.58
C GLY A 174 13.77 -63.23 4.21
N GLN A 175 13.38 -62.41 5.17
CA GLN A 175 13.03 -60.99 4.97
C GLN A 175 14.23 -60.10 5.31
N VAL A 176 14.36 -58.97 4.61
CA VAL A 176 15.42 -57.98 4.89
C VAL A 176 15.23 -57.42 6.30
N ASP A 177 16.26 -57.53 7.12
CA ASP A 177 16.40 -56.89 8.42
C ASP A 177 17.05 -55.51 8.17
N TRP A 178 16.22 -54.49 7.98
CA TRP A 178 16.67 -53.14 7.63
C TRP A 178 17.49 -52.49 8.76
N ASP A 179 17.15 -52.76 10.03
CA ASP A 179 17.89 -52.24 11.18
C ASP A 179 19.31 -52.81 11.23
N ALA A 180 19.47 -54.12 10.98
CA ALA A 180 20.78 -54.74 10.87
C ALA A 180 21.54 -54.35 9.59
N THR A 181 20.84 -54.19 8.46
CA THR A 181 21.44 -53.78 7.17
C THR A 181 22.03 -52.38 7.24
N ASN A 182 21.31 -51.43 7.85
CA ASN A 182 21.76 -50.05 8.04
C ASN A 182 22.95 -49.89 9.02
N MET A 183 23.37 -50.97 9.70
CA MET A 183 24.54 -50.99 10.60
C MET A 183 25.79 -51.64 9.97
N ILE A 184 25.75 -52.04 8.68
CA ILE A 184 26.91 -52.59 7.98
C ILE A 184 27.55 -51.50 7.10
N GLU A 185 28.83 -51.20 7.35
CA GLU A 185 29.64 -50.36 6.47
C GLU A 185 29.75 -51.00 5.08
N PRO A 186 29.50 -50.26 3.98
CA PRO A 186 29.56 -50.81 2.63
C PRO A 186 30.97 -51.29 2.28
N THR A 187 31.05 -52.46 1.66
CA THR A 187 32.33 -53.03 1.23
C THR A 187 32.65 -52.63 -0.19
N CYS A 188 33.91 -52.33 -0.49
CA CYS A 188 34.30 -51.91 -1.84
C CYS A 188 34.78 -53.11 -2.66
N SER A 189 34.31 -53.20 -3.90
CA SER A 189 34.66 -54.27 -4.85
C SER A 189 35.20 -53.68 -6.16
N ALA A 190 35.96 -54.49 -6.89
CA ALA A 190 36.42 -54.13 -8.22
C ALA A 190 35.30 -54.30 -9.25
N TYR A 191 35.30 -53.47 -10.30
CA TYR A 191 34.27 -53.50 -11.34
C TYR A 191 34.13 -54.85 -12.04
N ASP A 192 35.23 -55.62 -12.16
CA ASP A 192 35.28 -56.94 -12.77
C ASP A 192 35.14 -58.12 -11.78
N GLU A 193 35.12 -57.87 -10.46
CA GLU A 193 34.72 -58.87 -9.45
C GLU A 193 33.21 -58.81 -9.11
N GLY A 194 32.59 -57.61 -9.16
CA GLY A 194 31.18 -57.41 -8.82
C GLY A 194 30.86 -57.56 -7.32
N CYS A 195 29.58 -57.44 -6.96
CA CYS A 195 29.12 -57.60 -5.57
C CYS A 195 28.79 -59.07 -5.25
N LYS A 196 29.21 -59.53 -4.05
CA LYS A 196 29.01 -60.93 -3.62
C LYS A 196 27.66 -61.10 -2.92
N CYS A 197 26.65 -61.44 -3.72
CA CYS A 197 25.28 -61.65 -3.27
C CYS A 197 25.14 -62.86 -2.31
N ASN A 198 24.17 -62.78 -1.40
CA ASN A 198 23.82 -63.86 -0.49
C ASN A 198 23.10 -64.99 -1.24
N GLU A 199 23.85 -66.01 -1.69
CA GLU A 199 23.34 -67.13 -2.51
C GLU A 199 22.05 -67.80 -2.01
N GLN A 200 21.72 -67.70 -0.70
CA GLN A 200 20.49 -68.27 -0.15
C GLN A 200 19.23 -67.43 -0.47
N TRP A 201 19.35 -66.10 -0.54
CA TRP A 201 18.20 -65.17 -0.59
C TRP A 201 18.24 -64.18 -1.76
N GLU A 202 19.42 -63.89 -2.30
CA GLU A 202 19.66 -62.97 -3.41
C GLU A 202 20.13 -63.72 -4.66
N GLU A 203 19.83 -63.17 -5.85
CA GLU A 203 20.45 -63.51 -7.12
C GLU A 203 21.23 -62.33 -7.70
N GLU A 204 22.22 -62.67 -8.52
CA GLU A 204 23.09 -61.70 -9.18
C GLU A 204 22.45 -61.27 -10.51
N CYS A 205 22.01 -60.02 -10.58
CA CYS A 205 21.38 -59.43 -11.75
C CYS A 205 22.39 -58.56 -12.52
N ASP A 206 22.35 -58.65 -13.85
CA ASP A 206 23.18 -57.85 -14.75
C ASP A 206 22.26 -56.90 -15.54
N SER A 207 22.42 -55.61 -15.31
CA SER A 207 21.69 -54.56 -16.02
C SER A 207 22.67 -53.51 -16.50
N TRP A 208 22.68 -53.23 -17.81
CA TRP A 208 23.63 -52.32 -18.48
C TRP A 208 25.12 -52.65 -18.26
N GLY A 209 25.46 -53.88 -17.86
CA GLY A 209 26.84 -54.30 -17.55
C GLY A 209 27.23 -54.12 -16.08
N TYR A 210 26.30 -53.73 -15.21
CA TYR A 210 26.49 -53.62 -13.77
C TYR A 210 25.89 -54.83 -13.06
N LYS A 211 26.71 -55.53 -12.27
CA LYS A 211 26.34 -56.71 -11.48
C LYS A 211 25.93 -56.31 -10.07
N TYR A 212 24.67 -56.51 -9.73
CA TYR A 212 24.09 -56.16 -8.44
C TYR A 212 23.22 -57.29 -7.87
N CYS A 213 22.82 -57.17 -6.60
CA CYS A 213 22.13 -58.23 -5.87
C CYS A 213 20.65 -57.88 -5.65
N GLU A 214 19.75 -58.73 -6.13
CA GLU A 214 18.29 -58.59 -6.04
C GLU A 214 17.71 -59.76 -5.24
N GLN A 215 16.65 -59.55 -4.45
CA GLN A 215 16.04 -60.65 -3.69
C GLN A 215 15.34 -61.65 -4.62
N LYS A 216 15.59 -62.96 -4.46
CA LYS A 216 15.05 -64.05 -5.31
C LYS A 216 13.52 -64.17 -5.35
N SER A 217 12.82 -63.53 -4.41
CA SER A 217 11.35 -63.43 -4.40
C SER A 217 10.81 -62.30 -5.28
N ILE A 218 11.67 -61.35 -5.67
CA ILE A 218 11.37 -60.24 -6.59
C ILE A 218 11.82 -60.64 -8.00
N GLY A 219 13.05 -61.14 -8.12
CA GLY A 219 13.69 -61.52 -9.39
C GLY A 219 14.20 -60.32 -10.19
N CYS A 220 15.19 -60.54 -11.06
CA CYS A 220 15.82 -59.45 -11.81
C CYS A 220 14.80 -58.63 -12.64
N TYR A 221 14.75 -57.32 -12.39
CA TYR A 221 13.81 -56.38 -12.99
C TYR A 221 14.10 -56.12 -14.48
N ASP A 222 13.08 -56.23 -15.34
CA ASP A 222 13.14 -55.80 -16.75
C ASP A 222 12.74 -54.30 -16.84
N PRO A 223 13.66 -53.38 -17.18
CA PRO A 223 13.38 -51.94 -17.21
C PRO A 223 12.41 -51.51 -18.31
N HIS A 224 11.91 -52.42 -19.15
CA HIS A 224 10.95 -52.10 -20.21
C HIS A 224 9.47 -52.25 -19.82
N ASP A 225 9.12 -52.80 -18.65
CA ASP A 225 7.71 -53.00 -18.26
C ASP A 225 7.29 -52.37 -16.92
N VAL A 226 7.45 -51.05 -16.80
CA VAL A 226 6.95 -50.25 -15.66
C VAL A 226 5.41 -50.37 -15.53
N SER A 227 4.90 -50.72 -14.35
CA SER A 227 3.47 -50.64 -14.03
C SER A 227 3.14 -49.30 -13.37
N CYS A 228 2.29 -48.49 -14.01
CA CYS A 228 1.85 -47.20 -13.49
C CYS A 228 0.70 -47.36 -12.48
N MET A 229 0.47 -46.33 -11.65
CA MET A 229 -0.67 -46.30 -10.74
C MET A 229 -1.99 -46.09 -11.50
N ASP A 230 -3.13 -46.42 -10.88
CA ASP A 230 -4.47 -46.39 -11.53
C ASP A 230 -4.92 -45.00 -12.04
N TYR A 231 -4.23 -43.93 -11.65
CA TYR A 231 -4.46 -42.54 -12.11
C TYR A 231 -3.46 -42.06 -13.16
N GLU A 232 -2.40 -42.81 -13.45
CA GLU A 232 -1.33 -42.47 -14.40
C GLU A 232 -1.52 -43.17 -15.75
N VAL A 233 -1.07 -42.55 -16.84
CA VAL A 233 -0.95 -43.20 -18.15
C VAL A 233 0.50 -43.60 -18.43
N LYS A 234 0.69 -44.80 -19.00
CA LYS A 234 1.98 -45.30 -19.46
C LYS A 234 2.35 -44.65 -20.79
N CYS A 235 3.06 -43.53 -20.72
CA CYS A 235 3.67 -42.90 -21.88
C CYS A 235 4.89 -43.71 -22.36
N LYS A 236 5.30 -43.47 -23.61
CA LYS A 236 6.43 -44.16 -24.24
C LYS A 236 7.18 -43.22 -25.16
N ASP A 237 8.49 -43.16 -24.98
CA ASP A 237 9.44 -42.47 -25.85
C ASP A 237 10.26 -43.49 -26.67
N SER A 238 11.31 -43.01 -27.36
CA SER A 238 12.21 -43.80 -28.21
C SER A 238 13.10 -44.79 -27.44
N PHE A 239 13.20 -44.65 -26.13
CA PHE A 239 14.18 -45.29 -25.24
C PHE A 239 13.52 -46.03 -24.05
N SER A 240 12.41 -45.50 -23.53
CA SER A 240 11.78 -45.98 -22.29
C SER A 240 10.24 -46.03 -22.36
N SER A 241 9.60 -46.62 -21.35
CA SER A 241 8.19 -46.37 -21.03
C SER A 241 8.11 -45.84 -19.60
N TYR A 242 7.39 -44.75 -19.40
CA TYR A 242 7.31 -44.04 -18.11
C TYR A 242 5.85 -43.69 -17.79
N CYS A 243 5.60 -43.37 -16.52
CA CYS A 243 4.28 -43.03 -16.02
C CYS A 243 4.09 -41.51 -15.98
N TRP A 244 2.89 -41.06 -16.33
CA TRP A 244 2.56 -39.64 -16.49
C TRP A 244 1.13 -39.40 -15.99
N ASP A 245 0.96 -38.45 -15.08
CA ASP A 245 -0.37 -38.08 -14.60
C ASP A 245 -1.09 -37.22 -15.67
N PRO A 246 -2.28 -37.63 -16.17
CA PRO A 246 -3.03 -36.90 -17.18
C PRO A 246 -3.41 -35.47 -16.80
N SER A 247 -3.38 -35.10 -15.51
CA SER A 247 -3.59 -33.72 -15.06
C SER A 247 -2.50 -32.74 -15.54
N TYR A 248 -1.31 -33.24 -15.89
CA TYR A 248 -0.26 -32.47 -16.57
C TYR A 248 -0.40 -32.44 -18.10
N GLY A 249 -1.48 -33.02 -18.65
CA GLY A 249 -1.77 -33.03 -20.08
C GLY A 249 -1.46 -34.36 -20.77
N ALA A 250 -1.43 -34.34 -22.11
CA ALA A 250 -1.11 -35.52 -22.92
C ALA A 250 0.38 -35.92 -22.82
N CYS A 251 0.71 -37.17 -23.17
CA CYS A 251 2.09 -37.62 -23.25
C CYS A 251 2.94 -36.71 -24.16
N PRO A 252 4.10 -36.20 -23.68
CA PRO A 252 5.06 -35.48 -24.51
C PRO A 252 5.43 -36.23 -25.80
N LEU A 253 5.51 -35.51 -26.91
CA LEU A 253 5.70 -36.08 -28.24
C LEU A 253 7.19 -36.21 -28.59
N TYR A 254 7.70 -37.44 -28.66
CA TYR A 254 9.05 -37.72 -29.13
C TYR A 254 9.07 -38.16 -30.59
N CYS A 255 9.79 -37.42 -31.43
CA CYS A 255 10.01 -37.75 -32.84
C CYS A 255 11.30 -38.56 -33.03
N ASP A 256 11.29 -39.52 -33.97
CA ASP A 256 12.47 -40.31 -34.28
C ASP A 256 13.49 -39.55 -35.15
N SER A 257 14.72 -40.05 -35.27
CA SER A 257 15.82 -39.39 -36.02
C SER A 257 15.59 -39.17 -37.53
N THR A 258 14.48 -39.67 -38.10
CA THR A 258 14.04 -39.44 -39.48
C THR A 258 12.87 -38.46 -39.58
N GLN A 259 12.50 -37.84 -38.46
CA GLN A 259 11.40 -36.91 -38.30
C GLN A 259 11.87 -35.60 -37.66
N LEU A 260 11.25 -34.50 -38.06
CA LEU A 260 11.33 -33.19 -37.43
C LEU A 260 10.15 -33.04 -36.45
N TYR A 261 10.45 -32.52 -35.26
CA TYR A 261 9.44 -32.02 -34.33
C TYR A 261 8.81 -30.76 -34.92
N CYS A 262 7.49 -30.74 -35.03
CA CYS A 262 6.72 -29.64 -35.61
C CYS A 262 5.64 -29.19 -34.64
N PHE A 263 5.51 -27.89 -34.48
CA PHE A 263 4.30 -27.26 -33.98
C PHE A 263 3.61 -26.51 -35.14
N SER A 264 2.29 -26.41 -35.08
CA SER A 264 1.48 -25.56 -35.96
C SER A 264 0.35 -24.94 -35.15
N TYR A 265 0.03 -23.67 -35.43
CA TYR A 265 -1.08 -23.00 -34.79
C TYR A 265 -2.37 -23.21 -35.58
N GLY A 266 -3.46 -23.46 -34.88
CA GLY A 266 -4.80 -23.31 -35.43
C GLY A 266 -5.11 -21.83 -35.62
N TYR A 267 -5.82 -21.51 -36.71
CA TYR A 267 -6.32 -20.17 -37.00
C TYR A 267 -7.81 -20.27 -37.29
N ASP A 268 -8.58 -19.26 -36.88
CA ASP A 268 -9.99 -19.14 -37.25
C ASP A 268 -10.17 -18.69 -38.72
N ASP A 269 -11.42 -18.45 -39.12
CA ASP A 269 -11.73 -17.96 -40.47
C ASP A 269 -11.41 -16.47 -40.67
N LYS A 270 -11.19 -15.71 -39.59
CA LYS A 270 -10.70 -14.31 -39.60
C LYS A 270 -9.16 -14.22 -39.67
N GLY A 271 -8.45 -15.28 -39.29
CA GLY A 271 -6.98 -15.35 -39.23
C GLY A 271 -6.38 -15.05 -37.85
N LEU A 272 -7.17 -15.15 -36.79
CA LEU A 272 -6.69 -15.01 -35.41
C LEU A 272 -6.17 -16.36 -34.89
N LEU A 273 -5.11 -16.31 -34.08
CA LEU A 273 -4.51 -17.47 -33.41
C LEU A 273 -5.50 -18.13 -32.45
N ASN A 274 -5.90 -19.36 -32.78
CA ASN A 274 -6.71 -20.19 -31.90
C ASN A 274 -5.80 -21.15 -31.10
N TYR A 275 -5.39 -20.71 -29.91
CA TYR A 275 -4.57 -21.50 -28.99
C TYR A 275 -5.15 -22.87 -28.62
N SER A 276 -6.48 -23.07 -28.71
CA SER A 276 -7.11 -24.37 -28.44
C SER A 276 -6.88 -25.43 -29.54
N ASP A 277 -6.36 -25.01 -30.69
CA ASP A 277 -6.03 -25.87 -31.83
C ASP A 277 -4.52 -25.79 -32.18
N TYR A 278 -3.68 -25.44 -31.19
CA TYR A 278 -2.24 -25.69 -31.21
C TYR A 278 -1.97 -27.20 -31.28
N ARG A 279 -1.06 -27.63 -32.17
CA ARG A 279 -0.77 -29.05 -32.40
C ARG A 279 0.71 -29.31 -32.54
N GLU A 280 1.20 -30.25 -31.75
CA GLU A 280 2.54 -30.84 -31.85
C GLU A 280 2.44 -32.15 -32.63
N TYR A 281 3.31 -32.34 -33.62
CA TYR A 281 3.34 -33.53 -34.47
C TYR A 281 4.73 -33.77 -35.05
N CYS A 282 5.00 -35.01 -35.44
CA CYS A 282 6.24 -35.36 -36.11
C CYS A 282 6.02 -35.38 -37.63
N ALA A 283 6.83 -34.63 -38.38
CA ALA A 283 6.85 -34.67 -39.85
C ALA A 283 8.14 -35.35 -40.34
N ALA A 284 8.08 -36.19 -41.37
CA ALA A 284 9.30 -36.77 -41.94
C ALA A 284 10.25 -35.67 -42.43
N THR A 285 11.57 -35.80 -42.17
CA THR A 285 12.57 -34.74 -42.44
C THR A 285 12.63 -34.35 -43.92
N GLU A 286 12.29 -35.25 -44.84
CA GLU A 286 12.20 -34.98 -46.29
C GLU A 286 11.00 -34.09 -46.69
N THR A 287 9.98 -33.99 -45.84
CA THR A 287 8.79 -33.13 -46.01
C THR A 287 8.92 -31.84 -45.19
N GLY A 288 9.40 -31.98 -43.94
CA GLY A 288 9.39 -30.96 -42.91
C GLY A 288 7.98 -30.50 -42.53
N CYS A 289 7.91 -29.48 -41.67
CA CYS A 289 6.65 -29.02 -41.12
C CYS A 289 5.71 -28.46 -42.19
N THR A 290 4.42 -28.75 -42.03
CA THR A 290 3.33 -28.35 -42.93
C THR A 290 2.62 -27.14 -42.35
N CYS A 291 2.96 -25.96 -42.88
CA CYS A 291 2.40 -24.70 -42.41
C CYS A 291 1.07 -24.38 -43.11
N ASN A 292 0.20 -23.66 -42.41
CA ASN A 292 -1.06 -23.15 -42.93
C ASN A 292 -0.79 -22.15 -44.08
N ALA A 293 -0.97 -22.59 -45.32
CA ALA A 293 -0.63 -21.81 -46.50
C ALA A 293 -1.39 -20.47 -46.63
N GLN A 294 -2.46 -20.24 -45.87
CA GLN A 294 -3.14 -18.95 -45.80
C GLN A 294 -2.49 -17.99 -44.80
N TRP A 295 -2.20 -18.44 -43.58
CA TRP A 295 -1.81 -17.58 -42.45
C TRP A 295 -0.34 -17.66 -42.03
N GLU A 296 0.34 -18.78 -42.32
CA GLU A 296 1.74 -19.02 -41.95
C GLU A 296 2.68 -19.04 -43.17
N HIS A 297 3.96 -18.75 -42.95
CA HIS A 297 5.04 -19.14 -43.86
C HIS A 297 6.04 -20.06 -43.15
N LYS A 298 6.76 -20.86 -43.95
CA LYS A 298 7.75 -21.80 -43.44
C LYS A 298 9.09 -21.08 -43.26
N CYS A 299 9.52 -20.91 -42.01
CA CYS A 299 10.86 -20.45 -41.68
C CYS A 299 11.83 -21.64 -41.64
N THR A 300 13.13 -21.36 -41.71
CA THR A 300 14.19 -22.37 -41.57
C THR A 300 15.44 -21.69 -41.04
N ASP A 301 16.05 -22.26 -39.99
CA ASP A 301 17.28 -21.74 -39.39
C ASP A 301 18.55 -22.20 -40.11
N GLN A 302 19.70 -21.74 -39.63
CA GLN A 302 21.03 -22.14 -40.13
C GLN A 302 21.36 -23.64 -39.99
N TRP A 303 20.65 -24.38 -39.13
CA TRP A 303 20.84 -25.81 -38.92
C TRP A 303 19.90 -26.67 -39.79
N GLY A 304 18.91 -26.04 -40.42
CA GLY A 304 17.94 -26.69 -41.30
C GLY A 304 16.66 -27.15 -40.60
N TYR A 305 16.44 -26.79 -39.32
CA TYR A 305 15.13 -27.00 -38.70
C TYR A 305 14.16 -25.98 -39.26
N SER A 306 12.95 -26.42 -39.55
CA SER A 306 11.91 -25.58 -40.14
C SER A 306 10.67 -25.54 -39.26
N TRP A 307 10.17 -24.36 -38.94
CA TRP A 307 8.90 -24.16 -38.22
C TRP A 307 7.97 -23.26 -39.05
N CYS A 308 6.78 -23.02 -38.50
CA CYS A 308 5.76 -22.19 -39.12
C CYS A 308 5.62 -20.89 -38.32
N GLN A 309 5.75 -19.76 -39.01
CA GLN A 309 5.62 -18.41 -38.44
C GLN A 309 4.41 -17.73 -39.07
N GLU A 310 3.65 -16.97 -38.27
CA GLU A 310 2.54 -16.15 -38.79
C GLU A 310 3.06 -15.12 -39.82
N LYS A 311 2.38 -14.95 -40.96
CA LYS A 311 2.83 -14.07 -42.06
C LYS A 311 2.93 -12.59 -41.72
N THR A 312 2.37 -12.15 -40.60
CA THR A 312 2.49 -10.79 -40.07
C THR A 312 3.87 -10.53 -39.46
N GLN A 313 4.56 -11.57 -38.99
CA GLN A 313 5.90 -11.52 -38.43
C GLN A 313 6.90 -12.05 -39.46
N PRO A 314 8.05 -11.39 -39.71
CA PRO A 314 9.09 -11.97 -40.54
C PRO A 314 9.69 -13.21 -39.86
N CYS A 315 10.26 -14.13 -40.64
CA CYS A 315 11.15 -15.14 -40.06
C CYS A 315 12.29 -14.43 -39.29
N PRO A 316 12.59 -14.84 -38.05
CA PRO A 316 13.83 -14.50 -37.37
C PRO A 316 15.02 -14.67 -38.32
N ILE A 317 15.84 -13.64 -38.42
CA ILE A 317 17.03 -13.72 -39.27
C ILE A 317 18.05 -14.58 -38.53
N THR A 318 18.81 -15.40 -39.28
CA THR A 318 19.97 -16.10 -38.73
C THR A 318 21.19 -15.66 -39.52
N CYS A 319 22.06 -14.89 -38.88
CA CYS A 319 23.26 -14.35 -39.52
C CYS A 319 24.29 -15.44 -39.81
N GLY A 320 25.14 -15.21 -40.83
CA GLY A 320 26.23 -16.12 -41.17
C GLY A 320 27.27 -16.23 -40.04
N THR A 321 28.12 -17.28 -40.09
CA THR A 321 29.20 -17.48 -39.10
C THR A 321 30.30 -16.40 -39.15
N ASP A 322 30.28 -15.54 -40.16
CA ASP A 322 31.12 -14.36 -40.38
C ASP A 322 30.35 -13.03 -40.15
N GLU A 323 29.10 -13.11 -39.69
CA GLU A 323 28.21 -11.99 -39.36
C GLU A 323 27.76 -12.04 -37.88
N GLN A 324 27.23 -10.94 -37.38
CA GLN A 324 26.67 -10.76 -36.05
C GLN A 324 25.26 -10.16 -36.11
N ASP A 325 24.42 -10.52 -35.14
CA ASP A 325 23.07 -9.98 -34.97
C ASP A 325 23.11 -8.53 -34.48
N CYS A 326 22.67 -7.61 -35.33
CA CYS A 326 22.51 -6.20 -35.02
C CYS A 326 21.02 -5.84 -34.90
N TRP A 327 20.61 -5.42 -33.71
CA TRP A 327 19.23 -5.03 -33.40
C TRP A 327 19.12 -3.51 -33.39
N THR A 328 18.31 -2.95 -34.29
CA THR A 328 18.03 -1.50 -34.32
C THR A 328 16.73 -1.20 -33.58
N THR A 329 16.80 -0.21 -32.69
CA THR A 329 15.66 0.23 -31.88
C THR A 329 14.80 1.21 -32.68
N PRO A 330 13.47 1.03 -32.77
CA PRO A 330 12.58 2.03 -33.34
C PRO A 330 12.38 3.21 -32.37
N TYR A 331 12.28 4.43 -32.88
CA TYR A 331 12.16 5.66 -32.07
C TYR A 331 10.90 6.48 -32.39
N GLY A 332 10.31 7.04 -31.34
CA GLY A 332 9.20 7.99 -31.42
C GLY A 332 9.64 9.38 -31.90
N LYS A 333 8.67 10.23 -32.27
CA LYS A 333 8.91 11.63 -32.68
C LYS A 333 9.50 12.53 -31.59
N ASP A 334 9.51 12.07 -30.35
CA ASP A 334 10.12 12.70 -29.18
C ASP A 334 11.56 12.22 -28.91
N GLY A 335 12.06 11.23 -29.67
CA GLY A 335 13.40 10.67 -29.56
C GLY A 335 13.56 9.57 -28.52
N TYR A 336 12.48 9.12 -27.87
CA TYR A 336 12.51 7.94 -26.99
C TYR A 336 12.28 6.64 -27.78
N PRO A 337 12.81 5.49 -27.32
CA PRO A 337 12.48 4.19 -27.90
C PRO A 337 10.97 3.93 -27.92
N ASP A 338 10.43 3.50 -29.06
CA ASP A 338 9.04 3.03 -29.17
C ASP A 338 8.97 1.53 -28.85
N TRP A 339 8.83 1.23 -27.57
CA TRP A 339 8.71 -0.13 -27.04
C TRP A 339 7.50 -0.94 -27.57
N ASN A 340 6.61 -0.32 -28.37
CA ASN A 340 5.48 -0.99 -29.02
C ASN A 340 5.80 -1.43 -30.46
N ALA A 341 6.84 -0.86 -31.07
CA ALA A 341 7.32 -1.26 -32.39
C ALA A 341 8.34 -2.40 -32.27
N SER A 342 8.29 -3.36 -33.19
CA SER A 342 9.22 -4.49 -33.22
C SER A 342 10.63 -4.03 -33.59
N TYR A 343 11.63 -4.41 -32.80
CA TYR A 343 13.05 -4.26 -33.15
C TYR A 343 13.34 -4.88 -34.53
N GLU A 344 14.06 -4.16 -35.38
CA GLU A 344 14.52 -4.72 -36.65
C GLU A 344 15.85 -5.44 -36.41
N GLN A 345 15.84 -6.77 -36.61
CA GLN A 345 17.05 -7.58 -36.62
C GLN A 345 17.73 -7.45 -38.00
N THR A 346 19.04 -7.26 -38.01
CA THR A 346 19.87 -7.16 -39.22
C THR A 346 21.18 -7.90 -39.03
N CYS A 347 21.82 -8.32 -40.12
CA CYS A 347 23.14 -8.96 -40.07
C CYS A 347 24.22 -7.99 -40.57
N HIS A 348 25.29 -7.87 -39.80
CA HIS A 348 26.50 -7.14 -40.19
C HIS A 348 27.73 -8.04 -40.02
N PRO A 349 28.80 -7.87 -40.81
CA PRO A 349 30.05 -8.60 -40.61
C PRO A 349 30.61 -8.44 -39.19
N ILE A 350 31.20 -9.49 -38.62
CA ILE A 350 31.82 -9.48 -37.27
C ILE A 350 32.95 -8.43 -37.16
N ASP A 351 33.54 -8.01 -38.30
CA ASP A 351 34.57 -6.95 -38.34
C ASP A 351 34.02 -5.51 -38.39
N GLN A 352 32.69 -5.32 -38.29
CA GLN A 352 32.01 -4.04 -38.36
C GLN A 352 30.98 -3.87 -37.23
N SER A 353 31.09 -2.77 -36.48
CA SER A 353 30.10 -2.37 -35.46
C SER A 353 28.71 -2.19 -36.08
N CYS A 354 27.67 -2.56 -35.34
CA CYS A 354 26.29 -2.32 -35.73
C CYS A 354 26.03 -0.82 -36.01
N PRO A 355 25.21 -0.49 -37.02
CA PRO A 355 24.88 0.90 -37.34
C PRO A 355 23.83 1.46 -36.36
N CYS A 356 24.16 2.58 -35.72
CA CYS A 356 23.22 3.32 -34.87
C CYS A 356 22.33 4.26 -35.70
N ASP A 357 21.11 4.55 -35.23
CA ASP A 357 20.26 5.59 -35.81
C ASP A 357 20.95 6.97 -35.69
N PRO A 358 21.37 7.60 -36.80
CA PRO A 358 22.15 8.85 -36.74
C PRO A 358 21.33 10.05 -36.23
N LEU A 359 19.99 9.96 -36.19
CA LEU A 359 19.10 10.98 -35.66
C LEU A 359 18.89 10.79 -34.16
N HIS A 360 18.56 9.59 -33.69
CA HIS A 360 18.16 9.33 -32.30
C HIS A 360 19.25 8.74 -31.40
N GLU A 361 20.24 8.04 -31.96
CA GLU A 361 21.30 7.35 -31.22
C GLU A 361 22.68 7.96 -31.46
N GLU A 362 23.55 7.85 -30.47
CA GLU A 362 24.99 8.06 -30.65
C GLU A 362 25.77 6.76 -30.43
N THR A 363 26.86 6.62 -31.18
CA THR A 363 27.74 5.45 -31.14
C THR A 363 28.70 5.58 -29.98
N CYS A 364 28.46 4.81 -28.93
CA CYS A 364 29.29 4.73 -27.74
C CYS A 364 30.29 3.58 -27.85
N SER A 365 31.46 3.74 -27.24
CA SER A 365 32.53 2.74 -27.29
C SER A 365 33.37 2.73 -26.02
N ASP A 366 33.69 1.54 -25.54
CA ASP A 366 34.51 1.33 -24.34
C ASP A 366 35.50 0.17 -24.56
N ASN A 367 35.93 -0.48 -23.48
CA ASN A 367 36.85 -1.63 -23.53
C ASN A 367 36.17 -2.97 -23.88
N TRP A 368 34.83 -3.02 -23.92
CA TRP A 368 34.04 -4.23 -24.24
C TRP A 368 33.53 -4.21 -25.68
N GLY A 369 33.25 -3.05 -26.26
CA GLY A 369 32.87 -2.96 -27.66
C GLY A 369 32.38 -1.59 -28.13
N THR A 370 31.38 -1.62 -29.00
CA THR A 370 30.71 -0.44 -29.56
C THR A 370 29.21 -0.71 -29.61
N TRP A 371 28.42 0.18 -29.04
CA TRP A 371 26.95 0.08 -28.96
C TRP A 371 26.30 1.41 -29.29
N CYS A 372 24.97 1.41 -29.35
CA CYS A 372 24.15 2.56 -29.67
C CYS A 372 23.40 3.01 -28.41
N GLN A 373 23.52 4.30 -28.05
CA GLN A 373 22.82 4.88 -26.91
C GLN A 373 21.80 5.93 -27.37
N PRO A 374 20.53 5.90 -26.89
CA PRO A 374 19.57 6.97 -27.13
C PRO A 374 20.09 8.32 -26.62
N LYS A 375 20.17 9.34 -27.49
CA LYS A 375 20.64 10.70 -27.10
C LYS A 375 19.78 11.36 -26.03
N VAL A 376 18.53 10.90 -25.87
CA VAL A 376 17.62 11.33 -24.80
C VAL A 376 18.05 10.90 -23.40
N TYR A 377 18.93 9.90 -23.28
CA TYR A 377 19.54 9.49 -22.00
C TYR A 377 20.84 10.23 -21.68
N GLY A 378 21.21 11.23 -22.50
CA GLY A 378 22.45 11.98 -22.35
C GLY A 378 23.63 11.31 -23.06
N SER A 379 24.81 11.90 -22.86
CA SER A 379 26.05 11.48 -23.52
C SER A 379 26.52 10.09 -23.10
N CYS A 380 27.21 9.39 -24.00
CA CYS A 380 27.92 8.14 -23.71
C CYS A 380 28.69 8.17 -22.37
N PRO A 381 28.63 7.09 -21.56
CA PRO A 381 29.50 6.87 -20.41
C PRO A 381 30.98 7.06 -20.76
N ILE A 382 31.74 7.67 -19.85
CA ILE A 382 33.10 8.11 -20.14
C ILE A 382 34.11 7.03 -19.75
N ALA A 383 34.59 6.31 -20.78
CA ALA A 383 35.74 5.41 -20.66
C ALA A 383 37.03 6.22 -20.41
N CYS A 384 37.42 6.34 -19.14
CA CYS A 384 38.61 7.06 -18.70
C CYS A 384 39.92 6.34 -19.05
N GLY A 385 41.02 7.09 -19.13
CA GLY A 385 42.35 6.53 -19.36
C GLY A 385 42.83 5.59 -18.25
N THR A 386 43.83 4.75 -18.53
CA THR A 386 44.38 3.77 -17.55
C THR A 386 45.06 4.40 -16.33
N ASP A 387 45.33 5.70 -16.37
CA ASP A 387 45.87 6.56 -15.32
C ASP A 387 44.83 7.57 -14.76
N GLU A 388 43.58 7.44 -15.18
CA GLU A 388 42.41 8.19 -14.74
C GLU A 388 41.36 7.26 -14.11
N MET A 389 40.35 7.83 -13.46
CA MET A 389 39.20 7.11 -12.89
C MET A 389 37.91 7.88 -13.15
N THR A 390 36.82 7.13 -13.39
CA THR A 390 35.48 7.69 -13.56
C THR A 390 34.93 8.17 -12.23
N CYS A 391 34.73 9.47 -12.11
CA CYS A 391 34.21 10.14 -10.93
C CYS A 391 32.76 10.58 -11.16
N TRP A 392 31.88 10.20 -10.24
CA TRP A 392 30.48 10.62 -10.23
C TRP A 392 30.34 11.92 -9.43
N VAL A 393 29.86 12.99 -10.08
CA VAL A 393 29.67 14.29 -9.43
C VAL A 393 28.18 14.56 -9.25
N THR A 394 27.74 14.66 -7.99
CA THR A 394 26.33 14.89 -7.65
C THR A 394 25.98 16.38 -7.83
N PRO A 395 24.92 16.74 -8.58
CA PRO A 395 24.42 18.11 -8.60
C PRO A 395 23.76 18.47 -7.25
N TYR A 396 24.08 19.65 -6.71
CA TYR A 396 23.48 20.17 -5.47
C TYR A 396 22.73 21.48 -5.71
N ASP A 397 21.70 21.74 -4.91
CA ASP A 397 21.05 23.05 -4.83
C ASP A 397 21.79 24.04 -3.92
N ASP A 398 21.39 25.31 -3.92
CA ASP A 398 21.95 26.36 -3.05
C ASP A 398 21.71 26.13 -1.54
N SER A 399 20.90 25.13 -1.18
CA SER A 399 20.63 24.72 0.22
C SER A 399 21.47 23.51 0.67
N GLY A 400 22.24 22.90 -0.23
CA GLY A 400 23.04 21.70 0.04
C GLY A 400 22.28 20.37 -0.06
N ASN A 401 21.10 20.35 -0.67
CA ASN A 401 20.39 19.11 -1.01
C ASN A 401 20.93 18.55 -2.33
N ALA A 402 21.05 17.22 -2.43
CA ALA A 402 21.33 16.56 -3.70
C ALA A 402 20.11 16.66 -4.64
N LEU A 403 20.33 17.10 -5.86
CA LEU A 403 19.31 17.15 -6.92
C LEU A 403 19.22 15.76 -7.56
N HIS A 404 18.47 14.85 -6.93
CA HIS A 404 18.29 13.48 -7.42
C HIS A 404 17.71 13.39 -8.84
N ASP A 405 16.94 14.40 -9.26
CA ASP A 405 16.36 14.52 -10.61
C ASP A 405 17.34 15.15 -11.63
N GLY A 406 18.54 15.58 -11.19
CA GLY A 406 19.57 16.15 -12.04
C GLY A 406 20.43 15.07 -12.69
N VAL A 407 20.84 15.27 -13.94
CA VAL A 407 21.76 14.36 -14.63
C VAL A 407 23.08 14.29 -13.85
N TRP A 408 23.43 13.08 -13.40
CA TRP A 408 24.71 12.80 -12.75
C TRP A 408 25.82 12.91 -13.79
N ASN A 409 26.84 13.71 -13.49
CA ASN A 409 27.94 13.90 -14.44
C ASN A 409 29.07 12.94 -14.08
N GLU A 410 29.31 11.97 -14.95
CA GLU A 410 30.60 11.28 -15.02
C GLU A 410 31.68 12.27 -15.47
N VAL A 411 32.83 12.27 -14.81
CA VAL A 411 34.04 12.99 -15.25
C VAL A 411 35.26 12.12 -15.01
N CYS A 412 36.22 12.12 -15.95
CA CYS A 412 37.52 11.52 -15.69
C CYS A 412 38.39 12.45 -14.86
N ALA A 413 39.01 11.90 -13.82
CA ALA A 413 40.05 12.58 -13.05
C ALA A 413 41.30 11.70 -12.97
N PRO A 414 42.53 12.26 -13.01
CA PRO A 414 43.74 11.49 -12.77
C PRO A 414 43.70 10.77 -11.42
N VAL A 415 44.10 9.51 -11.36
CA VAL A 415 44.08 8.70 -10.12
C VAL A 415 44.92 9.36 -9.01
N ALA A 416 45.93 10.15 -9.38
CA ALA A 416 46.77 10.91 -8.45
C ALA A 416 46.12 12.19 -7.87
N ASP A 417 45.14 12.78 -8.56
CA ASP A 417 44.55 14.08 -8.18
C ASP A 417 43.23 13.93 -7.38
N GLY A 418 42.54 12.79 -7.52
CA GLY A 418 41.27 12.54 -6.83
C GLY A 418 40.04 13.04 -7.60
N CYS A 419 38.85 12.60 -7.17
CA CYS A 419 37.61 13.10 -7.76
C CYS A 419 37.36 14.57 -7.39
N PRO A 420 36.85 15.40 -8.33
CA PRO A 420 36.73 16.86 -8.16
C PRO A 420 35.50 17.26 -7.33
N CYS A 421 35.42 16.75 -6.10
CA CYS A 421 34.26 16.88 -5.23
C CYS A 421 33.95 18.34 -4.86
N ASN A 422 32.65 18.65 -4.73
CA ASN A 422 32.14 19.96 -4.35
C ASN A 422 32.62 20.34 -2.94
N GLN A 423 33.63 21.21 -2.86
CA GLN A 423 34.26 21.61 -1.60
C GLN A 423 33.32 22.26 -0.56
N GLN A 424 32.08 22.61 -0.91
CA GLN A 424 31.08 23.07 0.05
C GLN A 424 30.30 21.92 0.69
N TRP A 425 29.77 20.98 -0.11
CA TRP A 425 28.79 19.97 0.32
C TRP A 425 29.34 18.55 0.38
N GLU A 426 30.31 18.23 -0.46
CA GLU A 426 30.93 16.90 -0.54
C GLU A 426 32.32 16.88 0.12
N LYS A 427 32.76 15.67 0.42
CA LYS A 427 34.16 15.33 0.71
C LYS A 427 34.59 14.20 -0.21
N GLN A 428 35.86 14.21 -0.57
CA GLN A 428 36.48 13.08 -1.22
C GLN A 428 36.61 11.93 -0.22
N CYS A 429 36.02 10.79 -0.54
CA CYS A 429 36.23 9.52 0.16
C CYS A 429 36.98 8.56 -0.77
N THR A 430 37.73 7.63 -0.19
CA THR A 430 38.40 6.56 -0.93
C THR A 430 38.04 5.24 -0.24
N SER A 431 37.51 4.28 -1.00
CA SER A 431 37.10 2.96 -0.49
C SER A 431 37.24 1.89 -1.57
N TYR A 432 37.80 0.75 -1.20
CA TYR A 432 38.17 -0.36 -2.08
C TYR A 432 39.08 0.09 -3.24
N GLY A 433 39.96 1.05 -2.96
CA GLY A 433 40.83 1.70 -3.96
C GLY A 433 40.16 2.72 -4.89
N TYR A 434 38.83 2.79 -4.93
CA TYR A 434 38.09 3.80 -5.71
C TYR A 434 37.97 5.10 -4.93
N THR A 435 38.10 6.23 -5.62
CA THR A 435 37.76 7.55 -5.06
C THR A 435 36.38 7.97 -5.52
N PHE A 436 35.59 8.57 -4.64
CA PHE A 436 34.28 9.14 -4.95
C PHE A 436 33.96 10.32 -4.06
N CYS A 437 32.84 10.99 -4.34
CA CYS A 437 32.37 12.16 -3.61
C CYS A 437 31.18 11.78 -2.74
N GLU A 438 31.29 12.02 -1.43
CA GLU A 438 30.28 11.68 -0.42
C GLU A 438 29.81 12.95 0.29
N ASN A 439 28.55 12.99 0.72
CA ASN A 439 28.04 14.15 1.45
C ASN A 439 28.77 14.31 2.79
N LYS A 440 29.17 15.54 3.14
CA LYS A 440 29.83 15.83 4.42
C LYS A 440 29.02 15.47 5.67
N THR A 441 27.70 15.29 5.55
CA THR A 441 26.84 14.78 6.62
C THR A 441 27.12 13.32 6.99
N ASN A 442 27.61 12.54 6.03
CA ASN A 442 27.81 11.10 6.16
C ASN A 442 29.26 10.81 6.57
N SER A 443 29.54 9.66 7.19
CA SER A 443 30.92 9.14 7.31
C SER A 443 31.45 8.72 5.93
N CYS A 444 32.78 8.71 5.74
CA CYS A 444 33.30 7.93 4.61
C CYS A 444 33.24 6.45 5.03
N PRO A 445 32.85 5.52 4.15
CA PRO A 445 33.09 4.10 4.37
C PRO A 445 34.57 3.85 4.66
N VAL A 446 34.87 2.99 5.62
CA VAL A 446 36.25 2.74 6.05
C VAL A 446 36.83 1.56 5.26
N ASP A 447 37.83 1.86 4.43
CA ASP A 447 38.60 0.85 3.72
C ASP A 447 39.60 0.17 4.65
N CYS A 448 39.54 -1.15 4.72
CA CYS A 448 40.40 -1.99 5.55
C CYS A 448 41.29 -2.94 4.72
N GLY A 449 41.24 -2.86 3.39
CA GLY A 449 41.99 -3.71 2.47
C GLY A 449 41.65 -5.19 2.64
N GLU A 450 42.65 -6.03 2.88
CA GLU A 450 42.48 -7.48 3.13
C GLU A 450 42.03 -7.80 4.57
N VAL A 451 41.83 -6.80 5.43
CA VAL A 451 41.48 -6.96 6.85
C VAL A 451 39.99 -6.66 7.05
N GLU A 452 39.31 -7.41 7.91
CA GLU A 452 37.86 -7.29 8.09
C GLU A 452 37.44 -5.92 8.66
N THR A 453 36.31 -5.41 8.18
CA THR A 453 35.68 -4.19 8.69
C THR A 453 34.87 -4.48 9.95
N CYS A 454 35.21 -3.84 11.05
CA CYS A 454 34.48 -3.87 12.31
C CYS A 454 33.34 -2.85 12.31
N TYR A 455 32.13 -3.29 12.62
CA TYR A 455 30.94 -2.45 12.70
C TYR A 455 30.62 -2.13 14.16
N HIS A 456 30.54 -0.84 14.48
CA HIS A 456 30.15 -0.36 15.81
C HIS A 456 28.66 -0.04 15.81
N TYR A 457 27.86 -1.08 16.06
CA TYR A 457 26.40 -1.07 15.89
C TYR A 457 25.67 0.06 16.64
N MET A 458 26.25 0.55 17.74
CA MET A 458 25.63 1.59 18.58
C MET A 458 25.97 3.03 18.16
N SER A 459 27.04 3.24 17.38
CA SER A 459 27.45 4.55 16.88
C SER A 459 27.30 4.70 15.36
N GLY A 460 27.20 3.59 14.63
CA GLY A 460 27.26 3.56 13.16
C GLY A 460 28.67 3.78 12.61
N ASN A 461 29.70 3.78 13.47
CA ASN A 461 31.08 3.85 13.04
C ASN A 461 31.53 2.52 12.41
N GLN A 462 32.51 2.61 11.52
CA GLN A 462 33.30 1.48 11.05
C GLN A 462 34.75 1.68 11.51
N THR A 463 35.42 0.60 11.88
CA THR A 463 36.88 0.57 12.06
C THR A 463 37.44 -0.68 11.38
N CYS A 464 38.76 -0.84 11.33
CA CYS A 464 39.39 -2.05 10.81
C CYS A 464 39.78 -2.98 11.94
N ALA A 465 39.59 -4.29 11.72
CA ALA A 465 40.11 -5.29 12.61
C ALA A 465 41.64 -5.23 12.69
N THR A 466 42.17 -5.81 13.74
CA THR A 466 43.60 -6.08 13.93
C THR A 466 43.85 -7.58 13.74
N ASP A 467 45.11 -8.01 13.81
CA ASP A 467 45.47 -9.44 13.89
C ASP A 467 44.76 -10.18 15.07
N SER A 468 44.29 -9.42 16.06
CA SER A 468 43.49 -9.89 17.22
C SER A 468 41.97 -9.67 17.08
N GLY A 469 41.49 -9.20 15.93
CA GLY A 469 40.10 -8.79 15.71
C GLY A 469 39.82 -7.33 16.09
N CYS A 470 38.55 -7.02 16.34
CA CYS A 470 38.00 -5.68 16.52
C CYS A 470 38.33 -5.03 17.87
N VAL A 471 38.32 -3.69 17.88
CA VAL A 471 38.55 -2.87 19.09
C VAL A 471 37.28 -2.09 19.41
N CYS A 472 36.48 -2.64 20.33
CA CYS A 472 35.10 -2.20 20.56
C CYS A 472 34.97 -0.86 21.29
N GLU A 473 33.87 -0.13 21.06
CA GLU A 473 33.58 1.12 21.76
C GLU A 473 33.13 0.88 23.21
N ALA A 474 33.10 1.94 24.04
CA ALA A 474 32.91 1.83 25.50
C ALA A 474 31.50 1.40 25.96
N ASN A 475 30.61 1.11 25.01
CA ASN A 475 29.22 0.67 25.13
C ASN A 475 28.97 -0.61 24.30
N GLU A 476 30.05 -1.31 23.99
CA GLU A 476 30.10 -2.60 23.29
C GLU A 476 30.95 -3.58 24.13
N ILE A 477 30.70 -4.87 23.97
CA ILE A 477 31.44 -5.94 24.63
C ILE A 477 32.32 -6.68 23.61
N SER A 478 33.59 -6.87 23.95
CA SER A 478 34.56 -7.60 23.13
C SER A 478 34.37 -9.10 23.29
N CYS A 479 33.94 -9.76 22.21
CA CYS A 479 33.59 -11.18 22.22
C CYS A 479 34.52 -11.99 21.33
N ALA A 480 35.18 -12.99 21.91
CA ALA A 480 36.09 -13.85 21.15
C ALA A 480 35.28 -14.91 20.39
N ASN A 481 35.28 -14.83 19.05
CA ASN A 481 34.73 -15.86 18.19
C ASN A 481 35.46 -17.19 18.44
N PRO A 482 34.77 -18.29 18.76
CA PRO A 482 35.40 -19.53 19.21
C PRO A 482 36.12 -20.30 18.09
N ASP A 483 35.73 -20.10 16.83
CA ASP A 483 36.29 -20.80 15.68
C ASP A 483 37.50 -20.05 15.08
N THR A 484 37.47 -18.71 15.09
CA THR A 484 38.55 -17.88 14.53
C THR A 484 39.54 -17.36 15.58
N GLY A 485 39.13 -17.29 16.85
CA GLY A 485 39.89 -16.69 17.95
C GLY A 485 40.00 -15.15 17.90
N LYS A 486 39.37 -14.50 16.92
CA LYS A 486 39.33 -13.03 16.79
C LYS A 486 38.31 -12.42 17.73
N VAL A 487 38.52 -11.16 18.13
CA VAL A 487 37.51 -10.34 18.80
C VAL A 487 36.51 -9.76 17.81
N GLU A 488 35.23 -9.86 18.14
CA GLU A 488 34.08 -9.18 17.52
C GLU A 488 33.43 -8.24 18.56
N CYS A 489 32.51 -7.36 18.14
CA CYS A 489 31.95 -6.29 18.98
C CYS A 489 30.42 -6.29 18.99
N ASP A 490 29.84 -6.67 20.13
CA ASP A 490 28.39 -6.70 20.36
C ASP A 490 27.91 -5.52 21.22
N PRO A 491 26.70 -4.98 21.03
CA PRO A 491 26.12 -3.99 21.94
C PRO A 491 25.93 -4.54 23.37
N THR A 492 26.45 -3.84 24.39
CA THR A 492 26.31 -4.29 25.79
C THR A 492 24.84 -4.30 26.26
N ASP A 493 23.99 -3.47 25.66
CA ASP A 493 22.55 -3.42 25.93
C ASP A 493 21.77 -4.64 25.37
N TRP A 494 22.33 -5.37 24.38
CA TRP A 494 21.69 -6.57 23.81
C TRP A 494 22.06 -7.83 24.59
N TYR A 495 23.30 -7.91 25.08
CA TYR A 495 23.81 -9.06 25.84
C TYR A 495 24.34 -8.63 27.23
N PRO A 496 23.46 -8.19 28.15
CA PRO A 496 23.86 -7.66 29.47
C PRO A 496 24.43 -8.71 30.43
N SER A 497 24.37 -10.00 30.07
CA SER A 497 24.94 -11.14 30.79
C SER A 497 26.39 -11.48 30.40
N GLY A 498 26.92 -10.89 29.33
CA GLY A 498 28.18 -11.26 28.70
C GLY A 498 27.97 -11.69 27.24
N CYS A 499 29.05 -12.06 26.56
CA CYS A 499 29.01 -12.42 25.13
C CYS A 499 28.01 -13.55 24.81
N PRO A 500 27.37 -13.51 23.63
CA PRO A 500 26.58 -14.65 23.14
C PRO A 500 27.45 -15.91 23.07
N VAL A 501 26.85 -17.05 23.41
CA VAL A 501 27.56 -18.34 23.40
C VAL A 501 27.48 -18.93 22.00
N SER A 502 28.58 -18.88 21.26
CA SER A 502 28.73 -19.63 20.01
C SER A 502 29.31 -21.01 20.31
N CYS A 503 28.67 -22.05 19.79
CA CYS A 503 29.10 -23.44 19.93
C CYS A 503 29.82 -23.92 18.68
N LYS A 504 30.80 -24.83 18.83
CA LYS A 504 31.47 -25.42 17.67
C LYS A 504 30.48 -26.29 16.89
N MET A 505 30.79 -26.55 15.62
CA MET A 505 29.97 -27.38 14.72
C MET A 505 29.81 -28.85 15.17
N SER A 506 30.48 -29.28 16.25
CA SER A 506 30.35 -30.60 16.92
C SER A 506 29.62 -30.54 18.27
N GLU A 507 29.15 -29.37 18.70
CA GLU A 507 28.52 -29.12 19.99
C GLU A 507 27.05 -28.70 19.77
N MET A 508 26.11 -29.34 20.47
CA MET A 508 24.71 -28.91 20.45
C MET A 508 24.50 -27.66 21.31
N TYR A 509 23.70 -26.74 20.79
CA TYR A 509 23.25 -25.53 21.48
C TYR A 509 22.11 -25.88 22.45
N CYS A 510 22.36 -25.78 23.75
CA CYS A 510 21.39 -26.12 24.79
C CYS A 510 21.14 -24.94 25.73
N SER A 511 19.89 -24.74 26.18
CA SER A 511 19.54 -23.62 27.05
C SER A 511 19.32 -24.06 28.50
N ASN A 512 19.87 -23.29 29.45
CA ASN A 512 19.61 -23.41 30.88
C ASN A 512 18.57 -22.36 31.29
N VAL A 513 17.47 -22.80 31.90
CA VAL A 513 16.36 -21.91 32.27
C VAL A 513 16.54 -21.38 33.69
N SER A 514 16.48 -20.07 33.84
CA SER A 514 16.54 -19.35 35.11
C SER A 514 15.38 -18.34 35.19
N PHE A 515 15.18 -17.71 36.35
CA PHE A 515 14.16 -16.65 36.50
C PHE A 515 14.73 -15.44 37.23
N ASP A 516 14.37 -14.24 36.76
CA ASP A 516 14.80 -12.99 37.37
C ASP A 516 14.01 -12.68 38.67
N ALA A 517 14.40 -11.60 39.36
CA ALA A 517 13.75 -11.17 40.60
C ALA A 517 12.30 -10.66 40.43
N THR A 518 11.77 -10.59 39.20
CA THR A 518 10.36 -10.29 38.89
C THR A 518 9.56 -11.53 38.51
N GLY A 519 10.19 -12.69 38.38
CA GLY A 519 9.58 -13.93 37.88
C GLY A 519 9.58 -14.05 36.36
N MET A 520 10.36 -13.22 35.65
CA MET A 520 10.54 -13.30 34.21
C MET A 520 11.59 -14.37 33.87
N MET A 521 11.30 -15.22 32.88
CA MET A 521 12.20 -16.29 32.47
C MET A 521 13.45 -15.71 31.79
N LEU A 522 14.62 -16.16 32.24
CA LEU A 522 15.92 -15.82 31.68
C LEU A 522 16.58 -17.09 31.14
N TRP A 523 16.84 -17.10 29.85
CA TRP A 523 17.57 -18.18 29.18
C TRP A 523 19.07 -17.88 29.25
N GLN A 524 19.88 -18.88 29.60
CA GLN A 524 21.33 -18.82 29.47
C GLN A 524 21.80 -20.05 28.69
N ASP A 525 22.30 -19.80 27.48
CA ASP A 525 22.70 -20.87 26.57
C ASP A 525 24.11 -21.40 26.90
N TYR A 526 24.33 -22.67 26.55
CA TYR A 526 25.57 -23.40 26.77
C TYR A 526 25.74 -24.51 25.73
N CYS A 527 26.98 -24.86 25.45
CA CYS A 527 27.32 -25.89 24.47
C CYS A 527 27.45 -27.26 25.15
N LEU A 528 26.98 -28.31 24.48
CA LEU A 528 27.07 -29.70 24.92
C LEU A 528 27.69 -30.56 23.81
N ASP A 529 28.80 -31.27 24.09
CA ASP A 529 29.44 -32.14 23.10
C ASP A 529 28.44 -33.17 22.50
N GLY A 530 28.40 -33.28 21.16
CA GLY A 530 27.44 -34.11 20.44
C GLY A 530 27.60 -35.63 20.63
N ASP A 531 28.72 -36.08 21.20
CA ASP A 531 29.13 -37.49 21.33
C ASP A 531 28.28 -38.33 22.32
N SER A 532 27.18 -37.79 22.86
CA SER A 532 26.28 -38.50 23.77
C SER A 532 24.98 -38.94 23.04
N ASN A 533 24.55 -40.19 23.27
CA ASN A 533 23.37 -40.79 22.63
C ASN A 533 22.01 -40.22 23.12
N SER A 534 21.93 -38.92 23.37
CA SER A 534 20.72 -38.18 23.74
C SER A 534 20.54 -37.04 22.74
N TRP A 535 19.80 -37.28 21.65
CA TRP A 535 19.50 -36.29 20.61
C TRP A 535 18.52 -35.17 21.06
N MET A 536 18.46 -34.91 22.36
CA MET A 536 17.67 -33.88 23.00
C MET A 536 18.53 -33.24 24.10
N CYS A 537 18.60 -31.91 24.11
CA CYS A 537 19.21 -31.16 25.20
C CYS A 537 18.48 -31.48 26.51
N PRO A 538 19.17 -31.95 27.56
CA PRO A 538 18.54 -32.17 28.85
C PRO A 538 18.08 -30.83 29.41
N ILE A 539 16.79 -30.73 29.78
CA ILE A 539 16.24 -29.50 30.38
C ILE A 539 16.98 -29.22 31.69
N HIS A 540 17.85 -28.22 31.66
CA HIS A 540 18.57 -27.70 32.81
C HIS A 540 17.83 -26.50 33.37
N CYS A 541 17.67 -26.51 34.69
CA CYS A 541 17.05 -25.46 35.47
C CYS A 541 18.11 -24.93 36.44
N ASP A 542 18.41 -23.63 36.44
CA ASP A 542 19.29 -23.02 37.43
C ASP A 542 18.72 -23.24 38.83
N ALA A 543 19.38 -24.07 39.63
CA ALA A 543 18.97 -24.41 40.99
C ALA A 543 19.04 -23.23 42.00
N THR A 544 19.46 -22.04 41.57
CA THR A 544 19.52 -20.82 42.36
C THR A 544 18.24 -19.97 42.25
N THR A 545 17.57 -19.99 41.10
CA THR A 545 16.34 -19.21 40.80
C THR A 545 15.14 -20.07 40.41
N SER A 546 15.38 -21.28 39.90
CA SER A 546 14.38 -22.18 39.31
C SER A 546 14.44 -23.59 39.91
N LYS A 547 13.42 -24.40 39.64
CA LYS A 547 13.40 -25.83 39.96
C LYS A 547 12.67 -26.62 38.88
N LYS A 548 13.10 -27.86 38.68
CA LYS A 548 12.53 -28.77 37.70
C LYS A 548 11.24 -29.41 38.25
N CYS A 549 10.13 -29.19 37.56
CA CYS A 549 8.87 -29.93 37.73
C CYS A 549 8.73 -30.95 36.59
N GLY A 550 7.78 -31.89 36.73
CA GLY A 550 7.56 -32.98 35.78
C GLY A 550 8.16 -34.31 36.27
N THR A 551 8.07 -35.34 35.43
CA THR A 551 8.56 -36.69 35.72
C THR A 551 10.00 -36.83 35.18
N PRO A 552 11.00 -37.22 36.02
CA PRO A 552 12.39 -37.25 35.57
C PRO A 552 12.61 -38.12 34.32
N GLY A 553 13.16 -37.52 33.26
CA GLY A 553 13.40 -38.17 31.97
C GLY A 553 12.15 -38.37 31.08
N SER A 554 11.15 -37.50 31.20
CA SER A 554 9.91 -37.51 30.39
C SER A 554 9.64 -36.14 29.76
N PHE A 555 8.89 -36.10 28.66
CA PHE A 555 8.50 -34.87 27.94
C PHE A 555 7.65 -33.88 28.78
N ASP A 556 7.22 -34.25 30.00
CA ASP A 556 6.57 -33.34 30.94
C ASP A 556 7.55 -32.55 31.84
N GLU A 557 8.87 -32.77 31.72
CA GLU A 557 9.89 -31.97 32.40
C GLU A 557 9.84 -30.48 31.99
N HIS A 558 9.87 -29.58 32.97
CA HIS A 558 9.91 -28.13 32.74
C HIS A 558 10.49 -27.40 33.97
N CYS A 559 11.02 -26.19 33.77
CA CYS A 559 11.52 -25.35 34.85
C CYS A 559 10.45 -24.33 35.28
N VAL A 560 10.27 -24.15 36.60
CA VAL A 560 9.44 -23.08 37.20
C VAL A 560 10.31 -22.27 38.17
N ALA A 561 9.88 -21.05 38.54
CA ALA A 561 10.60 -20.27 39.54
C ALA A 561 10.57 -20.98 40.91
N ILE A 562 11.64 -20.87 41.71
CA ILE A 562 11.73 -21.53 43.03
C ILE A 562 10.55 -21.17 43.95
N SER A 563 10.01 -19.95 43.80
CA SER A 563 8.86 -19.41 44.53
C SER A 563 7.51 -20.01 44.15
N GLU A 564 7.38 -20.72 43.03
CA GLU A 564 6.12 -21.32 42.55
C GLU A 564 6.09 -22.81 42.88
N ASP A 565 4.99 -23.35 43.40
CA ASP A 565 4.92 -24.78 43.73
C ASP A 565 4.74 -25.67 42.48
N CYS A 566 5.33 -26.87 42.49
CA CYS A 566 5.02 -27.91 41.49
C CYS A 566 3.75 -28.68 41.94
N PRO A 567 2.73 -28.87 41.08
CA PRO A 567 2.57 -28.30 39.74
C PRO A 567 2.09 -26.84 39.75
N LEU A 568 2.47 -26.10 38.70
CA LEU A 568 2.19 -24.67 38.51
C LEU A 568 0.69 -24.35 38.71
N SER A 569 0.37 -23.36 39.54
CA SER A 569 -1.02 -22.95 39.83
C SER A 569 -1.26 -21.47 39.53
N CYS A 570 -2.02 -21.20 38.46
CA CYS A 570 -2.37 -19.84 38.05
C CYS A 570 -3.31 -19.14 39.04
N SER A 571 -3.23 -17.81 39.12
CA SER A 571 -4.16 -17.01 39.94
C SER A 571 -5.57 -16.98 39.32
N ALA A 572 -6.60 -16.65 40.12
CA ALA A 572 -8.01 -16.74 39.73
C ALA A 572 -8.47 -15.75 38.62
N ASP A 573 -7.59 -14.86 38.15
CA ASP A 573 -7.81 -13.99 36.97
C ASP A 573 -6.87 -14.31 35.78
N GLN A 574 -6.18 -15.44 35.87
CA GLN A 574 -5.34 -16.00 34.81
C GLN A 574 -5.84 -17.38 34.37
N GLN A 575 -5.55 -17.76 33.13
CA GLN A 575 -5.74 -19.11 32.61
C GLN A 575 -4.40 -19.74 32.23
N TYR A 576 -4.32 -21.05 32.42
CA TYR A 576 -3.16 -21.86 32.08
C TYR A 576 -3.13 -22.10 30.57
N CYS A 577 -2.08 -21.61 29.91
CA CYS A 577 -1.80 -21.87 28.50
C CYS A 577 -0.59 -22.81 28.38
N TRP A 578 -0.65 -23.66 27.37
CA TRP A 578 0.42 -24.53 26.93
C TRP A 578 0.57 -24.26 25.42
N VAL A 579 1.82 -24.16 24.96
CA VAL A 579 2.14 -24.02 23.55
C VAL A 579 3.09 -25.15 23.19
N ASP A 580 2.58 -26.12 22.44
CA ASP A 580 3.42 -26.97 21.62
C ASP A 580 3.80 -26.17 20.37
N GLN A 581 5.09 -25.91 20.19
CA GLN A 581 5.60 -25.54 18.87
C GLN A 581 5.87 -26.83 18.10
N TYR A 582 5.62 -26.80 16.78
CA TYR A 582 5.87 -27.94 15.88
C TYR A 582 7.38 -28.16 15.61
N ASP A 583 8.24 -27.46 16.33
CA ASP A 583 9.69 -27.53 16.26
C ASP A 583 10.21 -28.38 17.45
N PRO A 584 10.71 -29.61 17.20
CA PRO A 584 11.12 -30.51 18.27
C PRO A 584 12.39 -30.05 19.01
N PHE A 585 13.09 -29.01 18.55
CA PHE A 585 14.28 -28.48 19.21
C PHE A 585 13.95 -27.55 20.40
N TYR A 586 12.73 -27.01 20.49
CA TYR A 586 12.31 -26.10 21.55
C TYR A 586 11.15 -26.66 22.39
N GLY A 587 11.48 -27.29 23.53
CA GLY A 587 10.51 -27.97 24.40
C GLY A 587 9.34 -27.09 24.86
N GLY A 588 8.11 -27.53 24.57
CA GLY A 588 6.87 -26.77 24.79
C GLY A 588 6.64 -26.33 26.24
N TYR A 589 6.52 -25.02 26.45
CA TYR A 589 6.43 -24.41 27.78
C TYR A 589 4.98 -24.08 28.21
N LYS A 590 4.80 -23.89 29.51
CA LYS A 590 3.50 -23.70 30.19
C LYS A 590 3.52 -22.38 30.96
N TYR A 591 2.50 -21.54 30.78
CA TYR A 591 2.45 -20.19 31.37
C TYR A 591 1.02 -19.73 31.69
N CYS A 592 0.89 -18.73 32.57
CA CYS A 592 -0.40 -18.19 33.00
C CYS A 592 -0.72 -16.85 32.31
N THR A 593 -1.55 -16.84 31.27
CA THR A 593 -2.03 -15.58 30.64
C THR A 593 -3.23 -14.99 31.39
N ALA A 594 -3.53 -13.70 31.20
CA ALA A 594 -4.75 -13.09 31.75
C ALA A 594 -5.99 -13.59 30.99
N SER A 595 -7.04 -14.06 31.69
CA SER A 595 -8.13 -14.88 31.11
C SER A 595 -9.00 -14.24 30.01
N PHE A 596 -8.75 -12.98 29.64
CA PHE A 596 -9.44 -12.29 28.55
C PHE A 596 -8.66 -12.28 27.23
N TRP A 597 -7.35 -12.53 27.26
CA TRP A 597 -6.60 -12.98 26.08
C TRP A 597 -6.74 -14.50 26.03
N GLY A 598 -7.37 -15.04 24.99
CA GLY A 598 -7.38 -16.48 24.75
C GLY A 598 -5.95 -17.02 24.68
N CYS A 599 -5.72 -18.25 25.14
CA CYS A 599 -4.56 -18.99 24.66
C CYS A 599 -4.70 -19.13 23.13
N PRO A 600 -3.63 -18.92 22.33
CA PRO A 600 -3.66 -19.24 20.91
C PRO A 600 -4.08 -20.70 20.73
N ILE A 601 -5.01 -20.97 19.81
CA ILE A 601 -5.54 -22.32 19.61
C ILE A 601 -4.98 -22.87 18.29
N TYR A 602 -4.04 -23.80 18.42
CA TYR A 602 -3.58 -24.62 17.30
C TYR A 602 -4.51 -25.82 17.15
N CYS A 603 -5.10 -25.96 15.97
CA CYS A 603 -5.95 -27.10 15.62
C CYS A 603 -5.12 -28.17 14.91
N ASP A 604 -5.44 -29.44 15.13
CA ASP A 604 -4.87 -30.55 14.36
C ASP A 604 -5.24 -30.37 12.87
N PRO A 605 -4.29 -30.13 11.95
CA PRO A 605 -4.60 -29.83 10.55
C PRO A 605 -5.13 -31.04 9.75
N ILE A 606 -5.11 -32.24 10.33
CA ILE A 606 -5.63 -33.48 9.74
C ILE A 606 -7.05 -33.76 10.25
N ALA A 607 -7.30 -33.52 11.54
CA ALA A 607 -8.58 -33.85 12.19
C ALA A 607 -9.53 -32.64 12.36
N GLU A 608 -9.03 -31.42 12.38
CA GLU A 608 -9.74 -30.21 12.81
C GLU A 608 -9.50 -29.01 11.88
N LYS A 609 -10.28 -27.95 12.07
CA LYS A 609 -10.12 -26.67 11.38
C LYS A 609 -10.40 -25.50 12.32
N THR A 610 -9.66 -24.41 12.13
CA THR A 610 -9.80 -23.19 12.92
C THR A 610 -11.04 -22.40 12.48
N CYS A 611 -11.97 -22.20 13.41
CA CYS A 611 -13.24 -21.54 13.17
C CYS A 611 -13.30 -20.15 13.82
N TYR A 612 -13.66 -19.16 13.00
CA TYR A 612 -13.75 -17.75 13.35
C TYR A 612 -15.22 -17.29 13.41
N PRO A 613 -15.83 -17.14 14.60
CA PRO A 613 -17.22 -16.71 14.74
C PRO A 613 -17.38 -15.20 14.51
N ILE A 614 -17.36 -14.79 13.24
CA ILE A 614 -17.61 -13.40 12.85
C ILE A 614 -19.02 -12.99 13.26
N SER A 615 -19.15 -11.80 13.86
CA SER A 615 -20.42 -11.17 14.24
C SER A 615 -20.68 -9.91 13.39
N PHE A 616 -21.94 -9.50 13.32
CA PHE A 616 -22.39 -8.30 12.62
C PHE A 616 -23.28 -7.44 13.53
N THR A 617 -23.50 -6.18 13.17
CA THR A 617 -24.52 -5.30 13.75
C THR A 617 -25.91 -5.65 13.21
N GLU A 618 -26.97 -5.10 13.82
CA GLU A 618 -28.34 -5.24 13.31
C GLU A 618 -28.50 -4.71 11.86
N ASP A 619 -27.69 -3.70 11.48
CA ASP A 619 -27.63 -3.14 10.11
C ASP A 619 -26.85 -4.05 9.11
N GLY A 620 -26.22 -5.13 9.58
CA GLY A 620 -25.45 -6.07 8.74
C GLY A 620 -23.99 -5.66 8.47
N LEU A 621 -23.44 -4.67 9.18
CA LEU A 621 -22.02 -4.33 9.12
C LEU A 621 -21.22 -5.22 10.08
N GLN A 622 -19.99 -5.60 9.74
CA GLN A 622 -19.17 -6.45 10.62
C GLN A 622 -18.90 -5.77 11.97
N ASP A 623 -19.19 -6.45 13.09
CA ASP A 623 -18.98 -5.90 14.42
C ASP A 623 -17.59 -6.28 14.96
N TRP A 624 -16.64 -5.38 14.73
CA TRP A 624 -15.27 -5.45 15.22
C TRP A 624 -15.14 -5.33 16.76
N ASN A 625 -16.23 -5.08 17.49
CA ASN A 625 -16.26 -5.04 18.96
C ASN A 625 -16.71 -6.37 19.57
N ALA A 626 -17.29 -7.28 18.78
CA ALA A 626 -17.66 -8.60 19.23
C ALA A 626 -16.39 -9.45 19.48
N PRO A 627 -16.29 -10.20 20.60
CA PRO A 627 -15.11 -10.98 20.89
C PRO A 627 -15.02 -12.20 19.96
N VAL A 628 -14.23 -12.10 18.90
CA VAL A 628 -13.88 -13.23 18.03
C VAL A 628 -13.09 -14.23 18.86
N LYS A 629 -13.77 -15.27 19.34
CA LYS A 629 -13.14 -16.40 20.01
C LYS A 629 -12.91 -17.51 18.99
N GLU A 630 -11.66 -17.70 18.62
CA GLU A 630 -11.22 -18.86 17.84
C GLU A 630 -11.66 -20.17 18.52
N SER A 631 -11.90 -21.20 17.71
CA SER A 631 -12.13 -22.56 18.21
C SER A 631 -11.74 -23.57 17.15
N CYS A 632 -11.21 -24.72 17.57
CA CYS A 632 -11.15 -25.88 16.70
C CYS A 632 -12.53 -26.53 16.64
N GLN A 633 -12.95 -26.86 15.43
CA GLN A 633 -14.03 -27.82 15.19
C GLN A 633 -13.41 -28.98 14.41
N ASN A 634 -13.92 -30.20 14.57
CA ASN A 634 -13.54 -31.30 13.68
C ASN A 634 -13.79 -30.87 12.22
N ILE A 635 -12.92 -31.28 11.29
CA ILE A 635 -12.96 -30.81 9.88
C ILE A 635 -14.34 -30.99 9.21
N THR A 636 -15.09 -32.03 9.62
CA THR A 636 -16.46 -32.34 9.13
C THR A 636 -17.58 -31.49 9.76
N GLN A 637 -17.32 -30.77 10.84
CA GLN A 637 -18.31 -29.92 11.52
C GLN A 637 -18.26 -28.48 10.99
N PRO A 638 -19.43 -27.82 10.79
CA PRO A 638 -19.48 -26.43 10.37
C PRO A 638 -18.96 -25.51 11.48
N CYS A 639 -18.28 -24.43 11.08
CA CYS A 639 -17.95 -23.36 12.01
C CYS A 639 -19.22 -22.66 12.55
N GLY A 640 -19.23 -22.33 13.84
CA GLY A 640 -20.25 -21.46 14.42
C GLY A 640 -20.03 -20.00 14.01
N CYS A 641 -21.11 -19.27 13.75
CA CYS A 641 -21.08 -17.83 13.50
C CYS A 641 -21.49 -17.03 14.74
N GLY A 642 -21.12 -15.76 14.80
CA GLY A 642 -21.37 -14.87 15.93
C GLY A 642 -22.75 -14.20 15.93
N GLU A 643 -22.90 -13.13 16.71
CA GLU A 643 -24.18 -12.41 16.81
C GLU A 643 -24.54 -11.70 15.49
N ASN A 644 -25.83 -11.69 15.16
CA ASN A 644 -26.39 -11.26 13.87
C ASN A 644 -25.73 -11.89 12.62
N ALA A 645 -25.04 -13.02 12.77
CA ALA A 645 -24.45 -13.78 11.68
C ALA A 645 -25.22 -15.10 11.43
N LYS A 646 -25.05 -15.67 10.23
CA LYS A 646 -25.50 -17.02 9.88
C LYS A 646 -24.46 -17.69 8.99
N MET A 647 -24.28 -19.00 9.17
CA MET A 647 -23.41 -19.78 8.30
C MET A 647 -24.08 -19.96 6.95
N CYS A 648 -23.39 -19.55 5.89
CA CYS A 648 -23.78 -19.79 4.52
C CYS A 648 -22.83 -20.81 3.92
N ARG A 649 -23.41 -21.89 3.39
CA ARG A 649 -22.72 -22.89 2.58
C ARG A 649 -23.11 -22.70 1.13
N TRP A 650 -22.14 -22.68 0.22
CA TRP A 650 -22.39 -22.79 -1.21
C TRP A 650 -21.28 -23.57 -1.89
N THR A 651 -21.61 -24.17 -3.03
CA THR A 651 -20.59 -24.64 -3.99
C THR A 651 -20.30 -23.51 -4.98
N ASP A 652 -19.04 -23.23 -5.25
CA ASP A 652 -18.63 -22.31 -6.31
C ASP A 652 -18.57 -23.00 -7.69
N GLU A 653 -18.21 -22.23 -8.73
CA GLU A 653 -18.18 -22.71 -10.12
C GLU A 653 -17.04 -23.70 -10.42
N TRP A 654 -16.10 -23.89 -9.48
CA TRP A 654 -15.03 -24.89 -9.56
C TRP A 654 -15.33 -26.14 -8.73
N GLY A 655 -16.46 -26.16 -8.01
CA GLY A 655 -16.90 -27.32 -7.22
C GLY A 655 -16.48 -27.30 -5.75
N TYR A 656 -15.87 -26.23 -5.24
CA TYR A 656 -15.45 -26.17 -3.83
C TYR A 656 -16.63 -25.79 -2.91
N GLU A 657 -16.84 -26.57 -1.84
CA GLU A 657 -17.75 -26.21 -0.76
C GLU A 657 -17.14 -25.10 0.11
N ASN A 658 -17.73 -23.91 0.04
CA ASN A 658 -17.34 -22.73 0.81
C ASN A 658 -18.24 -22.60 2.06
N GLU A 659 -17.64 -22.36 3.23
CA GLU A 659 -18.35 -22.07 4.50
C GLU A 659 -18.00 -20.66 5.01
N VAL A 660 -18.91 -19.69 4.90
CA VAL A 660 -18.66 -18.30 5.38
C VAL A 660 -19.85 -17.74 6.17
N CYS A 661 -19.54 -17.00 7.23
CA CYS A 661 -20.53 -16.29 8.05
C CYS A 661 -20.95 -14.97 7.39
N TYR A 662 -22.21 -14.88 6.93
CA TYR A 662 -22.82 -13.64 6.43
C TYR A 662 -23.73 -13.00 7.50
N PRO A 663 -24.01 -11.69 7.43
CA PRO A 663 -25.01 -11.07 8.29
C PRO A 663 -26.39 -11.67 8.04
N THR A 664 -27.21 -11.80 9.09
CA THR A 664 -28.56 -12.38 9.02
C THR A 664 -29.49 -11.62 8.05
N SER A 665 -29.26 -10.33 7.85
CA SER A 665 -29.99 -9.42 6.97
C SER A 665 -29.76 -9.62 5.47
N ILE A 666 -28.61 -10.18 5.06
CA ILE A 666 -28.28 -10.45 3.64
C ILE A 666 -28.58 -11.94 3.33
N ALA A 667 -29.06 -12.27 2.14
CA ALA A 667 -29.25 -13.68 1.76
C ALA A 667 -27.90 -14.42 1.67
N CYS A 668 -27.89 -15.74 1.88
CA CYS A 668 -26.70 -16.54 1.56
C CYS A 668 -26.49 -16.56 0.02
N PRO A 669 -25.24 -16.69 -0.46
CA PRO A 669 -24.98 -16.99 -1.86
C PRO A 669 -25.73 -18.25 -2.31
N VAL A 670 -26.17 -18.28 -3.57
CA VAL A 670 -26.97 -19.38 -4.10
C VAL A 670 -26.10 -20.42 -4.78
N THR A 671 -26.33 -21.69 -4.46
CA THR A 671 -25.79 -22.82 -5.24
C THR A 671 -26.85 -23.21 -6.27
N CYS A 672 -26.48 -23.16 -7.55
CA CYS A 672 -27.37 -23.49 -8.66
C CYS A 672 -27.19 -24.96 -9.07
N GLN A 673 -28.19 -25.53 -9.73
CA GLN A 673 -28.06 -26.85 -10.37
C GLN A 673 -27.20 -26.78 -11.63
N GLU A 674 -26.73 -27.92 -12.16
CA GLU A 674 -25.96 -27.98 -13.42
C GLU A 674 -26.69 -27.41 -14.64
N ASP A 675 -28.03 -27.32 -14.60
CA ASP A 675 -28.86 -26.69 -15.64
C ASP A 675 -29.29 -25.25 -15.29
N GLU A 676 -28.69 -24.63 -14.27
CA GLU A 676 -29.00 -23.29 -13.76
C GLU A 676 -27.76 -22.40 -13.61
N GLN A 677 -27.85 -21.16 -14.07
CA GLN A 677 -26.82 -20.13 -13.88
C GLN A 677 -27.14 -19.19 -12.71
N ARG A 678 -26.08 -18.72 -12.03
CA ARG A 678 -26.18 -17.71 -10.96
C ARG A 678 -26.31 -16.31 -11.57
N CYS A 679 -27.42 -15.65 -11.28
CA CYS A 679 -27.71 -14.29 -11.74
C CYS A 679 -27.62 -13.27 -10.60
N TYR A 680 -26.82 -12.23 -10.83
CA TYR A 680 -26.66 -11.09 -9.94
C TYR A 680 -27.70 -10.00 -10.27
N ILE A 681 -28.72 -9.87 -9.42
CA ILE A 681 -29.78 -8.87 -9.59
C ILE A 681 -29.49 -7.66 -8.70
N THR A 682 -29.07 -6.56 -9.32
CA THR A 682 -28.92 -5.26 -8.66
C THR A 682 -30.26 -4.52 -8.66
N ASP A 683 -30.87 -4.30 -7.50
CA ASP A 683 -31.86 -3.22 -7.34
C ASP A 683 -31.14 -1.88 -7.30
N TYR A 684 -31.69 -0.85 -7.94
CA TYR A 684 -31.22 0.52 -7.87
C TYR A 684 -32.25 1.41 -7.16
N GLY A 685 -31.78 2.52 -6.59
CA GLY A 685 -32.64 3.60 -6.12
C GLY A 685 -33.30 4.35 -7.28
N SER A 686 -34.38 5.07 -7.01
CA SER A 686 -35.05 5.95 -7.98
C SER A 686 -34.18 7.14 -8.45
N ASN A 687 -33.00 7.31 -7.84
CA ASN A 687 -31.95 8.26 -8.16
C ASN A 687 -30.71 7.60 -8.79
N GLY A 688 -30.78 6.34 -9.25
CA GLY A 688 -29.66 5.70 -9.96
C GLY A 688 -28.52 5.15 -9.11
N TYR A 689 -28.52 5.32 -7.77
CA TYR A 689 -27.55 4.62 -6.92
C TYR A 689 -27.82 3.10 -6.92
N PRO A 690 -26.82 2.22 -7.05
CA PRO A 690 -26.99 0.80 -6.70
C PRO A 690 -27.45 0.67 -5.24
N GLY A 691 -28.43 -0.22 -5.04
CA GLY A 691 -29.02 -0.54 -3.75
C GLY A 691 -28.63 -1.94 -3.29
N VAL A 692 -29.62 -2.80 -3.07
CA VAL A 692 -29.39 -4.18 -2.63
C VAL A 692 -29.13 -5.08 -3.84
N TYR A 693 -28.03 -5.82 -3.79
CA TYR A 693 -27.75 -6.93 -4.69
C TYR A 693 -28.37 -8.20 -4.12
N ARG A 694 -29.02 -9.00 -4.96
CA ARG A 694 -29.45 -10.37 -4.61
C ARG A 694 -28.99 -11.34 -5.70
N GLU A 695 -28.58 -12.53 -5.28
CA GLU A 695 -28.33 -13.63 -6.20
C GLU A 695 -29.61 -14.46 -6.40
N THR A 696 -29.77 -15.06 -7.57
CA THR A 696 -30.77 -16.08 -7.81
C THR A 696 -30.27 -17.09 -8.84
N CYS A 697 -30.78 -18.31 -8.79
CA CYS A 697 -30.57 -19.29 -9.85
C CYS A 697 -31.74 -19.20 -10.84
N ILE A 698 -31.42 -19.19 -12.13
CA ILE A 698 -32.38 -19.38 -13.23
C ILE A 698 -31.81 -20.41 -14.20
N LYS A 699 -32.63 -21.01 -15.06
CA LYS A 699 -32.11 -21.97 -16.05
C LYS A 699 -31.09 -21.31 -16.98
N ALA A 700 -30.10 -22.08 -17.43
CA ALA A 700 -29.01 -21.58 -18.27
C ALA A 700 -29.48 -21.01 -19.63
N ASP A 701 -30.70 -21.35 -20.07
CA ASP A 701 -31.37 -20.79 -21.27
C ASP A 701 -32.16 -19.49 -20.99
N GLN A 702 -32.18 -19.01 -19.75
CA GLN A 702 -32.91 -17.80 -19.35
C GLN A 702 -31.95 -16.65 -19.04
N VAL A 703 -32.34 -15.45 -19.45
CA VAL A 703 -31.55 -14.23 -19.25
C VAL A 703 -31.76 -13.65 -17.84
N CYS A 704 -30.68 -13.25 -17.17
CA CYS A 704 -30.72 -12.67 -15.82
C CYS A 704 -31.72 -11.48 -15.72
N PRO A 705 -32.77 -11.57 -14.87
CA PRO A 705 -33.77 -10.51 -14.74
C PRO A 705 -33.25 -9.36 -13.90
N CYS A 706 -33.49 -8.13 -14.33
CA CYS A 706 -32.97 -6.94 -13.67
C CYS A 706 -33.83 -6.42 -12.50
N GLY A 707 -33.19 -5.72 -11.57
CA GLY A 707 -33.81 -5.22 -10.36
C GLY A 707 -34.65 -3.96 -10.55
N THR A 708 -35.30 -3.53 -9.49
CA THR A 708 -36.08 -2.30 -9.44
C THR A 708 -35.23 -1.08 -9.83
N HIS A 709 -35.83 -0.15 -10.57
CA HIS A 709 -35.17 1.01 -11.19
C HIS A 709 -33.96 0.73 -12.11
N SER A 710 -33.82 -0.50 -12.61
CA SER A 710 -32.88 -0.83 -13.70
C SER A 710 -33.60 -1.31 -14.96
N GLN A 711 -32.88 -1.22 -16.08
CA GLN A 711 -33.20 -1.85 -17.36
C GLN A 711 -32.18 -2.94 -17.66
N GLN A 712 -32.62 -3.94 -18.42
CA GLN A 712 -31.74 -4.97 -18.95
C GLN A 712 -31.08 -4.43 -20.24
N CYS A 713 -29.76 -4.49 -20.27
CA CYS A 713 -28.93 -4.20 -21.41
C CYS A 713 -28.35 -5.50 -21.97
N HIS A 714 -27.97 -5.47 -23.23
CA HIS A 714 -27.40 -6.59 -23.98
C HIS A 714 -26.16 -6.08 -24.70
N ASP A 715 -25.05 -6.75 -24.48
CA ASP A 715 -23.80 -6.57 -25.21
C ASP A 715 -23.73 -7.62 -26.32
N PRO A 716 -24.01 -7.24 -27.59
CA PRO A 716 -24.05 -8.18 -28.70
C PRO A 716 -22.67 -8.69 -29.12
N HIS A 717 -21.57 -8.16 -28.57
CA HIS A 717 -20.22 -8.65 -28.84
C HIS A 717 -19.88 -9.89 -27.99
N TRP A 718 -20.52 -10.02 -26.83
CA TRP A 718 -20.30 -11.11 -25.87
C TRP A 718 -21.54 -11.98 -25.59
N ASP A 719 -22.65 -11.72 -26.30
CA ASP A 719 -24.01 -12.26 -26.04
C ASP A 719 -24.46 -12.05 -24.57
N TYR A 720 -23.90 -11.03 -23.90
CA TYR A 720 -23.95 -10.89 -22.45
C TYR A 720 -25.01 -9.89 -22.02
N HIS A 721 -25.80 -10.25 -21.01
CA HIS A 721 -26.87 -9.41 -20.48
C HIS A 721 -26.55 -8.90 -19.08
N TYR A 722 -26.66 -7.60 -18.89
CA TYR A 722 -26.41 -6.93 -17.61
C TYR A 722 -27.48 -5.91 -17.26
N CYS A 723 -27.48 -5.45 -16.01
CA CYS A 723 -28.46 -4.50 -15.50
C CYS A 723 -27.84 -3.12 -15.34
N TYR A 724 -28.54 -2.10 -15.85
CA TYR A 724 -28.08 -0.71 -15.86
C TYR A 724 -29.19 0.19 -15.26
N PRO A 725 -28.87 1.24 -14.49
CA PRO A 725 -29.91 2.08 -13.90
C PRO A 725 -30.79 2.76 -14.98
N LEU A 726 -32.05 3.07 -14.64
CA LEU A 726 -32.95 3.87 -15.49
C LEU A 726 -32.62 5.37 -15.47
N VAL A 727 -31.83 5.82 -14.49
CA VAL A 727 -31.52 7.22 -14.20
C VAL A 727 -30.04 7.33 -13.83
N ASP A 728 -29.32 8.30 -14.37
CA ASP A 728 -27.96 8.63 -13.91
C ASP A 728 -28.03 9.40 -12.60
N TYR A 729 -27.22 9.00 -11.62
CA TYR A 729 -27.19 9.61 -10.30
C TYR A 729 -26.72 11.07 -10.30
N TRP A 730 -25.79 11.44 -11.19
CA TRP A 730 -25.18 12.78 -11.17
C TRP A 730 -26.06 13.86 -11.82
N SER A 731 -26.67 13.53 -12.95
CA SER A 731 -27.54 14.41 -13.75
C SER A 731 -29.03 14.27 -13.44
N ASN A 732 -29.44 13.18 -12.78
CA ASN A 732 -30.84 12.77 -12.64
C ASN A 732 -31.57 12.69 -14.01
N SER A 733 -30.82 12.39 -15.08
CA SER A 733 -31.35 12.20 -16.44
C SER A 733 -31.62 10.71 -16.72
N SER A 734 -32.51 10.40 -17.66
CA SER A 734 -32.83 9.00 -17.97
C SER A 734 -31.69 8.35 -18.76
N MET A 735 -31.07 7.34 -18.14
CA MET A 735 -30.05 6.51 -18.77
C MET A 735 -30.68 5.62 -19.84
N ARG A 736 -29.91 5.35 -20.89
CA ARG A 736 -30.15 4.27 -21.84
C ARG A 736 -29.06 3.22 -21.65
N CYS A 737 -29.26 2.04 -22.23
CA CYS A 737 -28.14 1.12 -22.39
C CYS A 737 -27.05 1.78 -23.27
N PRO A 738 -25.76 1.57 -22.95
CA PRO A 738 -24.67 1.87 -23.87
C PRO A 738 -24.94 1.33 -25.27
N VAL A 739 -24.56 2.11 -26.28
CA VAL A 739 -24.74 1.70 -27.68
C VAL A 739 -23.58 0.80 -28.08
N TYR A 740 -23.90 -0.40 -28.57
CA TYR A 740 -22.91 -1.34 -29.09
C TYR A 740 -23.04 -1.43 -30.61
N CYS A 741 -21.90 -1.34 -31.30
CA CYS A 741 -21.83 -1.34 -32.75
C CYS A 741 -21.25 -2.65 -33.25
N THR A 742 -21.72 -3.09 -34.42
CA THR A 742 -21.24 -4.33 -35.05
C THR A 742 -19.86 -4.13 -35.69
N ASP A 743 -19.15 -5.21 -36.04
CA ASP A 743 -17.86 -5.15 -36.75
C ASP A 743 -17.94 -4.33 -38.07
N GLU A 744 -19.14 -4.20 -38.65
CA GLU A 744 -19.49 -3.44 -39.87
C GLU A 744 -19.83 -1.95 -39.63
N GLU A 745 -19.77 -1.48 -38.38
CA GLU A 745 -20.13 -0.13 -37.96
C GLU A 745 -18.99 0.54 -37.17
N ASP A 746 -18.85 1.86 -37.32
CA ASP A 746 -18.06 2.69 -36.43
C ASP A 746 -18.96 3.31 -35.35
N TYR A 747 -18.44 3.39 -34.13
CA TYR A 747 -19.11 4.03 -33.00
C TYR A 747 -18.93 5.56 -33.07
N CYS A 748 -20.01 6.32 -32.90
CA CYS A 748 -19.99 7.79 -32.94
C CYS A 748 -20.53 8.45 -31.67
N TYR A 749 -19.72 9.34 -31.09
CA TYR A 749 -20.11 10.29 -30.04
C TYR A 749 -20.58 11.62 -30.66
N SER A 750 -21.83 12.00 -30.40
CA SER A 750 -22.42 13.27 -30.83
C SER A 750 -22.90 14.09 -29.60
N PRO A 751 -22.00 14.79 -28.88
CA PRO A 751 -22.38 15.72 -27.82
C PRO A 751 -23.38 16.79 -28.26
N SER A 752 -24.27 17.16 -27.34
CA SER A 752 -25.19 18.30 -27.43
C SER A 752 -24.75 19.38 -26.45
N TYR A 753 -24.97 20.64 -26.83
CA TYR A 753 -24.56 21.83 -26.08
C TYR A 753 -25.74 22.81 -25.91
N ASP A 754 -25.67 23.64 -24.88
CA ASP A 754 -26.60 24.74 -24.66
C ASP A 754 -26.29 25.91 -25.60
N ALA A 755 -27.02 27.03 -25.45
CA ALA A 755 -26.82 28.19 -26.31
C ALA A 755 -25.45 28.88 -26.11
N ASN A 756 -24.77 28.64 -24.98
CA ASN A 756 -23.51 29.25 -24.59
C ASN A 756 -22.30 28.30 -24.82
N GLY A 757 -22.51 27.16 -25.48
CA GLY A 757 -21.51 26.12 -25.69
C GLY A 757 -21.26 25.20 -24.48
N GLY A 758 -22.08 25.26 -23.42
CA GLY A 758 -21.99 24.34 -22.29
C GLY A 758 -22.57 22.97 -22.61
N TRP A 759 -21.86 21.87 -22.31
CA TRP A 759 -22.34 20.50 -22.60
C TRP A 759 -23.65 20.17 -21.85
N LEU A 760 -24.59 19.54 -22.55
CA LEU A 760 -25.91 19.13 -22.04
C LEU A 760 -26.06 17.61 -21.90
N SER A 761 -25.60 16.88 -22.92
CA SER A 761 -25.75 15.43 -23.04
C SER A 761 -24.88 14.91 -24.19
N THR A 762 -24.73 13.60 -24.31
CA THR A 762 -24.16 12.97 -25.51
C THR A 762 -25.19 12.05 -26.15
N VAL A 763 -25.28 12.10 -27.48
CA VAL A 763 -26.02 11.13 -28.29
C VAL A 763 -24.99 10.13 -28.82
N GLU A 764 -25.19 8.86 -28.51
CA GLU A 764 -24.36 7.75 -28.96
C GLU A 764 -25.09 7.04 -30.10
N THR A 765 -24.40 6.75 -31.20
CA THR A 765 -24.97 6.09 -32.38
C THR A 765 -23.90 5.27 -33.11
N CYS A 766 -24.30 4.12 -33.64
CA CYS A 766 -23.52 3.43 -34.66
C CYS A 766 -23.78 4.04 -36.05
N VAL A 767 -22.75 4.08 -36.87
CA VAL A 767 -22.84 4.43 -38.30
C VAL A 767 -22.08 3.39 -39.12
N PRO A 768 -22.45 3.11 -40.39
CA PRO A 768 -21.70 2.12 -41.19
C PRO A 768 -20.21 2.48 -41.31
N LYS A 769 -19.34 1.48 -41.27
CA LYS A 769 -17.89 1.65 -41.18
C LYS A 769 -17.32 2.51 -42.32
N GLY A 770 -16.47 3.47 -41.98
CA GLY A 770 -15.94 4.48 -42.89
C GLY A 770 -16.92 5.61 -43.25
N THR A 771 -18.11 5.68 -42.63
CA THR A 771 -18.98 6.86 -42.73
C THR A 771 -18.73 7.82 -41.57
N LYS A 772 -18.76 9.13 -41.85
CA LYS A 772 -18.46 10.16 -40.86
C LYS A 772 -19.56 10.31 -39.83
N CYS A 773 -19.17 10.45 -38.56
CA CYS A 773 -20.07 10.74 -37.46
C CYS A 773 -20.87 12.03 -37.72
N GLN A 774 -22.20 11.90 -37.75
CA GLN A 774 -23.07 13.06 -37.86
C GLN A 774 -23.27 13.69 -36.49
N CYS A 775 -22.81 14.94 -36.35
CA CYS A 775 -23.04 15.77 -35.18
C CYS A 775 -24.51 16.23 -35.14
N THR A 776 -25.37 15.31 -34.71
CA THR A 776 -26.83 15.48 -34.58
C THR A 776 -27.22 16.12 -33.25
N GLY A 777 -26.27 16.26 -32.33
CA GLY A 777 -26.48 16.87 -31.02
C GLY A 777 -26.89 18.34 -31.14
N GLN A 778 -27.78 18.77 -30.25
CA GLN A 778 -28.28 20.14 -30.25
C GLN A 778 -27.11 21.12 -30.11
N ASN A 779 -27.10 22.18 -30.93
CA ASN A 779 -26.02 23.18 -30.99
C ASN A 779 -24.60 22.60 -31.19
N SER A 780 -24.46 21.42 -31.78
CA SER A 780 -23.17 20.87 -32.20
C SER A 780 -22.92 21.06 -33.70
N PHE A 781 -21.66 21.02 -34.12
CA PHE A 781 -21.28 20.93 -35.54
C PHE A 781 -20.02 20.07 -35.73
N SER A 782 -19.91 19.47 -36.92
CA SER A 782 -18.85 18.53 -37.29
C SER A 782 -17.56 19.21 -37.71
N CYS A 783 -16.48 18.83 -37.07
CA CYS A 783 -15.11 19.14 -37.46
C CYS A 783 -14.40 17.88 -37.92
N ASP A 784 -14.11 17.82 -39.22
CA ASP A 784 -13.33 16.76 -39.82
C ASP A 784 -11.84 17.02 -39.59
N PHE A 785 -11.19 16.12 -38.87
CA PHE A 785 -9.75 16.08 -38.71
C PHE A 785 -9.15 15.06 -39.69
N ASN A 786 -7.91 15.31 -40.09
CA ASN A 786 -7.09 14.36 -40.80
C ASN A 786 -5.66 14.48 -40.26
N GLU A 787 -5.20 13.46 -39.57
CA GLU A 787 -3.85 13.37 -39.05
C GLU A 787 -3.31 11.97 -39.33
N TRP A 788 -2.07 11.88 -39.83
CA TRP A 788 -1.41 10.61 -40.20
C TRP A 788 -2.18 9.74 -41.23
N GLY A 789 -3.14 10.31 -41.94
CA GLY A 789 -4.02 9.60 -42.89
C GLY A 789 -5.31 9.04 -42.28
N TYR A 790 -5.47 9.10 -40.96
CA TYR A 790 -6.72 8.78 -40.29
C TYR A 790 -7.63 10.00 -40.28
N THR A 791 -8.86 9.84 -40.78
CA THR A 791 -9.88 10.89 -40.74
C THR A 791 -10.95 10.56 -39.71
N TRP A 792 -11.10 11.41 -38.69
CA TRP A 792 -12.21 11.33 -37.73
C TRP A 792 -13.00 12.64 -37.71
N THR A 793 -14.22 12.59 -37.18
CA THR A 793 -15.09 13.76 -37.06
C THR A 793 -15.39 14.01 -35.58
N GLU A 794 -14.93 15.14 -35.05
CA GLU A 794 -15.30 15.60 -33.70
C GLU A 794 -16.51 16.53 -33.77
N CYS A 795 -17.35 16.54 -32.72
CA CYS A 795 -18.51 17.41 -32.63
C CYS A 795 -18.27 18.53 -31.61
N LEU A 796 -18.15 19.77 -32.09
CA LEU A 796 -17.86 20.96 -31.26
C LEU A 796 -19.12 21.84 -31.07
N PRO A 797 -19.20 22.68 -30.03
CA PRO A 797 -20.31 23.60 -29.83
C PRO A 797 -20.35 24.70 -30.89
N ILE A 798 -21.52 24.99 -31.46
CA ILE A 798 -21.69 26.07 -32.47
C ILE A 798 -21.29 27.44 -31.90
N GLU A 799 -21.57 27.70 -30.63
CA GLU A 799 -21.08 28.90 -29.95
C GLU A 799 -19.73 28.61 -29.27
N GLY A 800 -18.69 29.33 -29.71
CA GLY A 800 -17.31 29.20 -29.21
C GLY A 800 -16.46 28.08 -29.84
N GLY A 801 -17.06 27.09 -30.51
CA GLY A 801 -16.32 26.05 -31.22
C GLY A 801 -15.78 26.49 -32.59
N TYR A 802 -14.70 25.83 -33.02
CA TYR A 802 -13.99 26.11 -34.27
C TYR A 802 -13.25 24.86 -34.71
N CYS A 803 -13.38 24.46 -35.97
CA CYS A 803 -12.51 23.42 -36.53
C CYS A 803 -11.12 24.00 -36.80
N PRO A 804 -10.07 23.48 -36.14
CA PRO A 804 -8.69 23.73 -36.57
C PRO A 804 -8.54 23.27 -38.03
N PRO A 805 -7.92 24.06 -38.90
CA PRO A 805 -7.54 23.59 -40.23
C PRO A 805 -6.49 22.48 -40.14
N THR A 806 -6.56 21.50 -41.03
CA THR A 806 -5.35 20.80 -41.47
C THR A 806 -4.52 21.78 -42.30
N CYS A 807 -3.32 22.13 -41.83
CA CYS A 807 -2.39 23.00 -42.55
C CYS A 807 -1.44 22.18 -43.42
N ALA A 808 -0.71 22.83 -44.33
CA ALA A 808 0.29 22.15 -45.15
C ALA A 808 1.54 21.78 -44.32
N ASP A 809 2.33 20.81 -44.79
CA ASP A 809 3.60 20.45 -44.15
C ASP A 809 4.53 21.67 -44.02
N GLY A 810 4.93 22.00 -42.80
CA GLY A 810 5.71 23.20 -42.47
C GLY A 810 4.89 24.45 -42.15
N GLU A 811 3.56 24.39 -42.20
CA GLU A 811 2.65 25.35 -41.58
C GLU A 811 2.06 24.80 -40.28
N VAL A 812 1.58 25.69 -39.41
CA VAL A 812 0.89 25.35 -38.16
C VAL A 812 -0.51 25.97 -38.13
N SER A 813 -1.46 25.25 -37.52
CA SER A 813 -2.80 25.78 -37.25
C SER A 813 -2.70 26.88 -36.20
N CYS A 814 -3.20 28.07 -36.53
CA CYS A 814 -3.31 29.14 -35.54
C CYS A 814 -4.38 28.80 -34.50
N PRO A 815 -4.10 28.99 -33.19
CA PRO A 815 -5.13 28.93 -32.17
C PRO A 815 -6.11 30.08 -32.38
N GLY A 816 -7.33 29.95 -31.85
CA GLY A 816 -8.25 31.10 -31.80
C GLY A 816 -7.76 32.18 -30.85
N VAL A 817 -8.24 33.39 -31.10
CA VAL A 817 -7.66 34.61 -30.55
C VAL A 817 -8.51 35.14 -29.40
N HIS A 818 -7.84 35.69 -28.39
CA HIS A 818 -8.50 36.43 -27.32
C HIS A 818 -8.69 37.88 -27.75
N ASP A 819 -9.93 38.34 -27.72
CA ASP A 819 -10.32 39.73 -27.92
C ASP A 819 -10.39 40.45 -26.56
N TYR A 820 -9.95 41.70 -26.52
CA TYR A 820 -9.95 42.55 -25.34
C TYR A 820 -10.64 43.88 -25.63
N LYS A 821 -11.07 44.57 -24.58
CA LYS A 821 -11.51 45.97 -24.66
C LYS A 821 -10.31 46.92 -24.46
N PRO A 822 -10.42 48.20 -24.86
CA PRO A 822 -9.36 49.21 -24.62
C PRO A 822 -9.04 49.51 -23.14
N ASP A 823 -9.76 48.91 -22.18
CA ASP A 823 -9.51 48.98 -20.74
C ASP A 823 -8.78 47.74 -20.18
N GLY A 824 -8.33 46.82 -21.05
CA GLY A 824 -7.69 45.57 -20.67
C GLY A 824 -8.64 44.45 -20.25
N SER A 825 -9.96 44.71 -20.14
CA SER A 825 -10.91 43.66 -19.80
C SER A 825 -11.17 42.75 -21.00
N TRP A 826 -11.02 41.43 -20.79
CA TRP A 826 -11.33 40.41 -21.79
C TRP A 826 -12.75 40.61 -22.35
N LEU A 827 -12.87 40.55 -23.69
CA LEU A 827 -14.12 40.74 -24.42
C LEU A 827 -14.72 39.39 -24.81
N GLY A 828 -13.88 38.44 -25.22
CA GLY A 828 -14.30 37.14 -25.70
C GLY A 828 -13.17 36.38 -26.42
N TRP A 829 -13.54 35.29 -27.05
CA TRP A 829 -12.66 34.49 -27.89
C TRP A 829 -13.26 34.43 -29.30
N SER A 830 -12.43 34.46 -30.34
CA SER A 830 -12.89 34.37 -31.72
C SER A 830 -11.98 33.49 -32.60
N SER A 831 -12.56 32.99 -33.70
CA SER A 831 -11.83 32.27 -34.75
C SER A 831 -10.68 33.14 -35.30
N PRO A 832 -9.47 32.60 -35.50
CA PRO A 832 -8.37 33.38 -36.02
C PRO A 832 -8.66 33.79 -37.48
N THR A 833 -8.26 35.01 -37.86
CA THR A 833 -8.46 35.55 -39.21
C THR A 833 -7.54 34.90 -40.24
N THR A 834 -6.35 34.48 -39.80
CA THR A 834 -5.43 33.61 -40.55
C THR A 834 -5.50 32.22 -39.93
N LYS A 835 -5.91 31.23 -40.73
CA LYS A 835 -6.13 29.85 -40.26
C LYS A 835 -4.82 29.06 -40.08
N CYS A 836 -3.93 29.13 -41.06
CA CYS A 836 -2.62 28.47 -41.07
C CYS A 836 -1.51 29.52 -41.27
N ALA A 837 -0.36 29.32 -40.64
CA ALA A 837 0.78 30.22 -40.77
C ALA A 837 2.12 29.46 -40.68
N ALA A 838 3.21 30.03 -41.19
CA ALA A 838 4.52 29.34 -41.29
C ALA A 838 5.21 29.10 -39.92
N SER A 839 4.81 29.82 -38.88
CA SER A 839 5.07 29.48 -37.47
C SER A 839 3.96 30.07 -36.59
N LEU A 840 3.84 29.62 -35.33
CA LEU A 840 2.85 30.19 -34.41
C LEU A 840 3.13 31.66 -34.08
N ASP A 841 4.32 32.20 -34.37
CA ASP A 841 4.65 33.62 -34.19
C ASP A 841 4.07 34.49 -35.33
N SER A 842 3.73 33.87 -36.46
CA SER A 842 3.06 34.52 -37.60
C SER A 842 1.51 34.44 -37.53
N CYS A 843 0.96 33.89 -36.45
CA CYS A 843 -0.48 33.91 -36.18
C CYS A 843 -0.93 35.29 -35.66
N PRO A 844 -2.05 35.83 -36.17
CA PRO A 844 -2.60 37.09 -35.68
C PRO A 844 -3.21 36.93 -34.28
N CYS A 845 -3.28 38.02 -33.52
CA CYS A 845 -4.04 38.11 -32.28
C CYS A 845 -5.35 38.91 -32.49
N GLY A 846 -6.21 38.88 -31.46
CA GLY A 846 -7.54 39.49 -31.49
C GLY A 846 -7.52 41.01 -31.37
N THR A 847 -8.70 41.61 -31.32
CA THR A 847 -8.86 43.05 -31.11
C THR A 847 -8.30 43.45 -29.75
N GLU A 848 -7.54 44.55 -29.75
CA GLU A 848 -6.77 45.08 -28.61
C GLU A 848 -5.75 44.09 -27.98
N ALA A 849 -5.39 43.00 -28.66
CA ALA A 849 -4.35 42.07 -28.24
C ALA A 849 -3.04 42.24 -29.03
N LYS A 850 -1.94 41.67 -28.51
CA LYS A 850 -0.67 41.52 -29.24
C LYS A 850 -0.08 40.12 -29.10
N ALA A 851 0.73 39.73 -30.10
CA ALA A 851 1.50 38.51 -30.07
C ALA A 851 2.77 38.68 -29.20
N CYS A 852 3.03 37.72 -28.33
CA CYS A 852 4.28 37.61 -27.57
C CYS A 852 5.17 36.51 -28.17
N PRO A 853 6.36 36.84 -28.68
CA PRO A 853 7.27 35.86 -29.26
C PRO A 853 7.69 34.79 -28.25
N GLY A 854 7.67 33.52 -28.67
CA GLY A 854 8.17 32.40 -27.86
C GLY A 854 7.30 31.93 -26.69
N SER A 855 6.24 32.65 -26.29
CA SER A 855 5.37 32.21 -25.19
C SER A 855 4.35 31.16 -25.65
N ALA A 856 3.96 30.25 -24.76
CA ALA A 856 2.89 29.28 -25.03
C ALA A 856 1.50 29.95 -25.07
N MET A 857 1.24 30.88 -24.14
CA MET A 857 0.10 31.81 -24.24
C MET A 857 0.51 33.01 -25.11
N ARG A 858 0.05 33.02 -26.36
CA ARG A 858 0.60 33.89 -27.41
C ARG A 858 -0.05 35.26 -27.52
N CYS A 859 -1.33 35.39 -27.17
CA CYS A 859 -2.07 36.65 -27.28
C CYS A 859 -2.45 37.18 -25.90
N ILE A 860 -1.89 38.33 -25.52
CA ILE A 860 -2.22 39.09 -24.31
C ILE A 860 -2.76 40.46 -24.67
N PHE A 861 -3.20 41.26 -23.69
CA PHE A 861 -3.64 42.63 -23.95
C PHE A 861 -2.47 43.49 -24.50
N LYS A 862 -2.75 44.34 -25.50
CA LYS A 862 -1.69 45.06 -26.24
C LYS A 862 -0.78 45.94 -25.38
N ASP A 863 -1.29 46.46 -24.26
CA ASP A 863 -0.55 47.36 -23.37
C ASP A 863 0.05 46.64 -22.14
N GLU A 864 -0.23 45.34 -21.96
CA GLU A 864 0.37 44.46 -20.94
C GLU A 864 1.77 44.01 -21.39
N GLU A 865 2.78 43.92 -20.52
CA GLU A 865 4.12 43.47 -20.93
C GLU A 865 4.14 41.96 -21.25
N CYS A 866 4.89 41.56 -22.27
CA CYS A 866 4.96 40.14 -22.65
C CYS A 866 5.69 39.33 -21.57
N PRO A 867 5.16 38.16 -21.15
CA PRO A 867 5.85 37.26 -20.23
C PRO A 867 7.26 36.96 -20.74
N VAL A 868 8.25 37.04 -19.86
CA VAL A 868 9.64 36.92 -20.26
C VAL A 868 9.96 35.45 -20.52
N VAL A 869 10.28 35.15 -21.77
CA VAL A 869 10.73 33.84 -22.24
C VAL A 869 12.24 33.85 -22.29
N CYS A 870 12.86 32.97 -21.52
CA CYS A 870 14.31 32.80 -21.49
C CYS A 870 14.71 31.69 -22.45
N GLY A 871 15.81 31.89 -23.18
CA GLY A 871 16.38 30.82 -24.02
C GLY A 871 17.00 29.72 -23.16
N ASP A 872 17.25 28.56 -23.76
CA ASP A 872 17.59 27.29 -23.09
C ASP A 872 18.80 27.32 -22.14
N LYS A 873 19.63 28.37 -22.20
CA LYS A 873 20.80 28.62 -21.34
C LYS A 873 20.65 29.83 -20.42
N GLN A 874 19.41 30.15 -20.05
CA GLN A 874 19.06 31.30 -19.22
C GLN A 874 17.99 30.93 -18.18
N LYS A 875 18.27 31.24 -16.90
CA LYS A 875 17.31 31.08 -15.80
C LYS A 875 16.44 32.33 -15.66
N LYS A 876 15.20 32.15 -15.22
CA LYS A 876 14.21 33.21 -15.07
C LYS A 876 14.23 33.77 -13.64
N CYS A 877 14.79 34.98 -13.48
CA CYS A 877 14.84 35.72 -12.23
C CYS A 877 13.61 36.63 -12.07
N TRP A 878 13.13 36.79 -10.84
CA TRP A 878 12.10 37.78 -10.47
C TRP A 878 12.76 38.90 -9.66
N ILE A 879 12.59 40.15 -10.08
CA ILE A 879 13.03 41.35 -9.36
C ILE A 879 11.78 42.04 -8.81
N VAL A 880 11.64 42.05 -7.48
CA VAL A 880 10.51 42.69 -6.78
C VAL A 880 10.95 44.05 -6.22
N TYR A 881 10.24 45.11 -6.58
CA TYR A 881 10.49 46.47 -6.11
C TYR A 881 9.58 46.80 -4.92
N PHE A 882 10.16 47.31 -3.85
CA PHE A 882 9.45 47.73 -2.63
C PHE A 882 9.54 49.24 -2.40
N THR A 883 8.51 49.81 -1.77
CA THR A 883 8.53 51.18 -1.24
C THR A 883 9.44 51.29 0.00
N GLN A 884 9.69 52.52 0.44
CA GLN A 884 10.23 52.79 1.78
C GLN A 884 9.26 52.42 2.93
N SER A 885 8.03 51.97 2.61
CA SER A 885 7.02 51.43 3.53
C SER A 885 6.88 49.90 3.45
N GLU A 886 7.83 49.20 2.79
CA GLU A 886 7.85 47.73 2.61
C GLU A 886 6.67 47.19 1.77
N GLU A 887 5.95 48.05 1.05
CA GLU A 887 4.87 47.68 0.14
C GLU A 887 5.45 47.34 -1.24
N CYS A 888 5.04 46.22 -1.85
CA CYS A 888 5.44 45.86 -3.20
C CYS A 888 4.84 46.86 -4.22
N ILE A 889 5.69 47.53 -4.98
CA ILE A 889 5.32 48.49 -6.03
C ILE A 889 5.00 47.73 -7.32
N SER A 890 5.91 46.85 -7.72
CA SER A 890 5.86 46.05 -8.93
C SER A 890 6.95 44.99 -8.89
N ASP A 891 6.71 43.88 -9.57
CA ASP A 891 7.72 42.90 -9.93
C ASP A 891 8.04 42.97 -11.43
N ARG A 892 9.21 42.47 -11.83
CA ARG A 892 9.56 42.21 -13.23
C ARG A 892 10.33 40.90 -13.34
N GLU A 893 10.02 40.16 -14.39
CA GLU A 893 10.78 38.99 -14.79
C GLU A 893 12.03 39.43 -15.60
N ILE A 894 13.18 38.77 -15.44
CA ILE A 894 14.35 38.91 -16.32
C ILE A 894 15.01 37.55 -16.59
N CYS A 895 15.77 37.45 -17.67
CA CYS A 895 16.62 36.30 -17.95
C CYS A 895 18.06 36.55 -17.50
N VAL A 896 18.62 35.68 -16.68
CA VAL A 896 20.04 35.65 -16.33
C VAL A 896 20.71 34.46 -17.00
N GLY A 897 21.96 34.61 -17.45
CA GLY A 897 22.73 33.49 -18.01
C GLY A 897 22.95 32.39 -16.97
N GLU A 898 22.96 31.14 -17.41
CA GLU A 898 23.04 29.93 -16.56
C GLU A 898 24.18 29.94 -15.51
N ALA A 899 25.31 30.60 -15.82
CA ALA A 899 26.44 30.80 -14.91
C ALA A 899 26.20 31.81 -13.76
N SER A 900 25.05 32.47 -13.69
CA SER A 900 24.64 33.34 -12.58
C SER A 900 23.49 32.71 -11.78
N LEU A 901 23.84 31.94 -10.75
CA LEU A 901 22.90 31.43 -9.74
C LEU A 901 22.22 32.54 -8.91
N VAL A 902 22.84 33.72 -8.82
CA VAL A 902 22.30 34.89 -8.10
C VAL A 902 21.95 36.00 -9.09
N CYS A 903 20.73 36.53 -9.02
CA CYS A 903 20.29 37.69 -9.81
C CYS A 903 21.14 38.92 -9.41
N PRO A 904 21.84 39.59 -10.35
CA PRO A 904 22.86 40.59 -10.01
C PRO A 904 22.29 41.95 -9.59
N CYS A 905 22.98 42.61 -8.64
CA CYS A 905 22.81 44.03 -8.32
C CYS A 905 23.33 44.95 -9.46
N GLU A 906 22.90 46.22 -9.48
CA GLU A 906 23.41 47.19 -10.45
C GLU A 906 24.90 47.53 -10.23
N GLU A 907 25.61 47.98 -11.26
CA GLU A 907 27.06 48.24 -11.19
C GLU A 907 27.44 49.35 -10.19
N ALA A 908 26.51 50.23 -9.83
CA ALA A 908 26.68 51.24 -8.78
C ALA A 908 26.63 50.65 -7.36
N GLU A 909 26.22 49.39 -7.19
CA GLU A 909 25.80 48.79 -5.93
C GLU A 909 26.66 47.61 -5.48
N LYS A 910 26.66 47.33 -4.18
CA LYS A 910 27.20 46.12 -3.57
C LYS A 910 26.06 45.30 -2.97
N GLN A 911 26.25 43.98 -2.97
CA GLN A 911 25.37 43.04 -2.28
C GLN A 911 25.62 43.13 -0.77
N CYS A 912 24.55 43.23 0.02
CA CYS A 912 24.57 43.14 1.48
C CYS A 912 23.61 42.03 1.94
N ASN A 913 24.11 41.14 2.80
CA ASN A 913 23.30 40.09 3.42
C ASN A 913 22.66 40.66 4.70
N VAL A 914 21.40 41.07 4.58
CA VAL A 914 20.64 41.74 5.64
C VAL A 914 19.96 40.67 6.49
N VAL A 915 20.57 40.39 7.63
CA VAL A 915 20.11 39.37 8.58
C VAL A 915 19.01 39.94 9.47
N ASP A 916 17.83 39.34 9.41
CA ASP A 916 16.71 39.60 10.32
C ASP A 916 16.81 38.69 11.54
N TYR A 917 16.42 39.21 12.70
CA TYR A 917 16.26 38.46 13.94
C TYR A 917 14.80 38.48 14.42
N THR A 918 14.43 37.43 15.15
CA THR A 918 13.24 37.44 16.01
C THR A 918 13.44 38.41 17.18
N SER A 919 12.35 38.80 17.86
CA SER A 919 12.41 39.54 19.13
C SER A 919 13.11 38.78 20.27
N SER A 920 13.22 37.45 20.15
CA SER A 920 14.03 36.59 21.02
C SER A 920 15.49 36.42 20.57
N GLY A 921 15.91 37.10 19.49
CA GLY A 921 17.30 37.16 19.04
C GLY A 921 17.81 35.97 18.22
N LYS A 922 16.93 35.02 17.84
CA LYS A 922 17.27 33.97 16.86
C LYS A 922 17.18 34.57 15.45
N GLN A 923 18.11 34.24 14.56
CA GLN A 923 18.03 34.62 13.14
C GLN A 923 16.74 34.07 12.53
N SER A 924 15.95 34.93 11.89
CA SER A 924 14.64 34.60 11.31
C SER A 924 14.65 34.54 9.80
N ASN A 925 15.47 35.36 9.15
CA ASN A 925 15.58 35.46 7.71
C ASN A 925 16.95 36.07 7.33
N THR A 926 17.35 35.97 6.07
CA THR A 926 18.50 36.70 5.53
C THR A 926 18.16 37.11 4.10
N SER A 927 17.84 38.39 3.93
CA SER A 927 17.56 38.96 2.62
C SER A 927 18.83 39.48 1.96
N VAL A 928 18.93 39.32 0.64
CA VAL A 928 19.94 40.01 -0.15
C VAL A 928 19.39 41.39 -0.50
N GLN A 929 20.11 42.45 -0.11
CA GLN A 929 19.80 43.82 -0.53
C GLN A 929 20.98 44.41 -1.31
N CYS A 930 20.68 44.99 -2.46
CA CYS A 930 21.62 45.80 -3.22
C CYS A 930 21.63 47.22 -2.64
N ILE A 931 22.81 47.76 -2.35
CA ILE A 931 22.98 49.15 -1.89
C ILE A 931 24.17 49.82 -2.57
N ASN A 932 24.07 51.13 -2.81
CA ASN A 932 25.16 51.95 -3.37
C ASN A 932 26.55 51.66 -2.75
N LYS A 933 27.57 51.49 -3.61
CA LYS A 933 28.96 51.28 -3.19
C LYS A 933 29.45 52.45 -2.32
N GLY A 934 29.89 52.14 -1.09
CA GLY A 934 30.26 53.13 -0.07
C GLY A 934 29.18 53.38 0.99
N ALA A 935 27.96 52.89 0.81
CA ALA A 935 27.00 52.79 1.92
C ALA A 935 27.38 51.62 2.85
N LYS A 936 27.11 51.76 4.15
CA LYS A 936 27.20 50.66 5.12
C LYS A 936 26.03 49.71 4.95
N CYS A 937 26.23 48.41 5.16
CA CYS A 937 25.10 47.47 5.08
C CYS A 937 24.05 47.81 6.16
N PRO A 938 22.75 47.86 5.80
CA PRO A 938 21.68 47.92 6.78
C PRO A 938 21.59 46.59 7.54
N CYS A 939 21.02 46.62 8.74
CA CYS A 939 20.74 45.44 9.53
C CYS A 939 19.23 45.23 9.62
N GLY A 940 18.80 43.96 9.61
CA GLY A 940 17.39 43.59 9.48
C GLY A 940 16.53 43.84 10.72
N ALA A 941 15.32 43.28 10.71
CA ALA A 941 14.36 43.36 11.79
C ALA A 941 14.97 42.87 13.12
N ASN A 942 14.55 43.51 14.23
CA ASN A 942 15.05 43.26 15.60
C ASN A 942 16.58 43.18 15.73
N SER A 943 17.32 43.98 14.96
CA SER A 943 18.78 44.09 15.06
C SER A 943 19.25 45.35 15.79
N LEU A 944 20.51 45.32 16.20
CA LEU A 944 21.35 46.43 16.62
C LEU A 944 22.47 46.59 15.60
N VAL A 945 22.59 47.80 15.04
CA VAL A 945 23.71 48.20 14.19
C VAL A 945 24.90 48.50 15.09
N CYS A 946 25.93 47.66 15.07
CA CYS A 946 27.16 47.87 15.80
C CYS A 946 28.32 48.14 14.83
N PRO A 947 29.24 49.08 15.11
CA PRO A 947 30.47 49.21 14.32
C PRO A 947 31.25 47.90 14.36
N ASP A 948 31.78 47.44 13.22
CA ASP A 948 32.67 46.28 13.22
C ASP A 948 34.01 46.68 13.89
N PRO A 949 34.44 45.99 14.97
CA PRO A 949 35.71 46.30 15.64
C PRO A 949 36.94 46.02 14.75
N ASN A 950 36.80 45.23 13.68
CA ASN A 950 37.84 44.92 12.71
C ASN A 950 37.77 45.80 11.45
N ASN A 951 36.62 46.42 11.15
CA ASN A 951 36.42 47.24 9.95
C ASN A 951 35.57 48.49 10.22
N ALA A 952 36.23 49.64 10.42
CA ALA A 952 35.56 50.91 10.69
C ALA A 952 34.60 51.37 9.57
N GLU A 953 34.77 50.90 8.33
CA GLU A 953 33.90 51.22 7.19
C GLU A 953 32.57 50.45 7.21
N ASP A 954 32.42 49.37 7.99
CA ASP A 954 31.21 48.53 7.97
C ASP A 954 30.50 48.42 9.33
N ASN A 955 29.38 47.68 9.36
CA ASN A 955 28.61 47.39 10.56
C ASN A 955 28.43 45.88 10.73
N ILE A 956 28.53 45.37 11.96
CA ILE A 956 28.02 44.05 12.32
C ILE A 956 26.61 44.17 12.90
N CYS A 957 25.72 43.32 12.41
CA CYS A 957 24.37 43.19 12.91
C CYS A 957 24.34 42.23 14.11
N ARG A 958 23.66 42.63 15.19
CA ARG A 958 23.47 41.80 16.40
C ARG A 958 22.00 41.77 16.80
N PRO A 959 21.48 40.69 17.41
CA PRO A 959 20.10 40.64 17.88
C PRO A 959 19.80 41.70 18.96
N LYS A 960 18.58 42.23 18.93
CA LYS A 960 18.03 43.22 19.87
C LYS A 960 16.98 42.56 20.76
N TYR A 961 17.30 42.34 22.02
CA TYR A 961 16.44 41.61 22.95
C TYR A 961 15.38 42.51 23.59
N SER A 962 14.15 42.01 23.74
CA SER A 962 13.05 42.72 24.40
C SER A 962 13.12 42.66 25.92
N GLY A 963 14.15 43.28 26.52
CA GLY A 963 14.37 43.33 27.97
C GLY A 963 15.05 44.62 28.43
N THR A 964 14.93 44.95 29.73
CA THR A 964 15.41 46.22 30.32
C THR A 964 16.90 46.26 30.66
N LEU A 965 17.63 45.16 30.48
CA LEU A 965 19.09 45.14 30.58
C LEU A 965 19.71 45.53 29.24
N LEU A 966 19.98 46.83 29.07
CA LEU A 966 20.90 47.46 28.11
C LEU A 966 21.12 46.70 26.78
N ASN A 967 20.34 47.06 25.75
CA ASN A 967 20.65 46.76 24.35
C ASN A 967 21.89 47.56 23.91
N SER A 968 23.10 47.04 24.15
CA SER A 968 24.37 47.70 23.86
C SER A 968 25.36 46.78 23.16
N CYS A 969 26.08 47.30 22.17
CA CYS A 969 27.10 46.55 21.44
C CYS A 969 28.18 45.94 22.38
N PRO A 970 28.68 44.73 22.08
CA PRO A 970 29.72 44.07 22.87
C PRO A 970 30.94 44.96 23.16
N LYS A 971 31.49 44.81 24.36
CA LYS A 971 32.84 45.25 24.69
C LYS A 971 33.71 44.01 24.91
N ALA A 972 34.99 44.12 24.54
CA ALA A 972 35.99 43.13 24.93
C ALA A 972 36.08 43.03 26.47
N CYS A 973 36.42 41.84 26.97
CA CYS A 973 36.76 41.63 28.37
C CYS A 973 38.04 42.40 28.74
N THR A 974 38.28 42.63 30.04
CA THR A 974 39.63 42.97 30.51
C THR A 974 40.46 41.70 30.73
N PRO A 975 41.81 41.76 30.68
CA PRO A 975 42.66 40.57 30.84
C PRO A 975 42.44 39.82 32.16
N GLU A 976 42.01 40.51 33.23
CA GLU A 976 41.68 39.88 34.51
C GLU A 976 40.40 39.03 34.45
N GLN A 977 39.47 39.34 33.54
CA GLN A 977 38.24 38.59 33.34
C GLN A 977 38.47 37.33 32.50
N GLU A 978 39.33 37.41 31.49
CA GLU A 978 39.78 36.28 30.69
C GLU A 978 40.61 35.29 31.54
N ALA A 979 41.48 35.81 32.40
CA ALA A 979 42.26 35.01 33.36
C ALA A 979 41.38 34.27 34.40
N ALA A 980 40.13 34.69 34.60
CA ALA A 980 39.14 33.99 35.43
C ALA A 980 38.36 32.89 34.68
N GLY A 981 38.71 32.60 33.41
CA GLY A 981 38.09 31.57 32.59
C GLY A 981 36.87 32.02 31.76
N ASN A 982 36.44 33.28 31.87
CA ASN A 982 35.34 33.81 31.07
C ASN A 982 35.81 34.11 29.65
N ARG A 983 35.49 33.22 28.69
CA ARG A 983 35.99 33.35 27.30
C ARG A 983 35.42 34.53 26.51
N THR A 984 34.22 35.03 26.84
CA THR A 984 33.69 36.29 26.29
C THR A 984 32.69 36.95 27.23
N CYS A 985 32.70 38.30 27.25
CA CYS A 985 31.85 39.14 28.10
C CYS A 985 30.58 39.60 27.35
N ILE A 986 29.96 38.69 26.59
CA ILE A 986 28.78 38.98 25.75
C ILE A 986 27.46 38.54 26.41
N GLN A 987 26.41 39.30 26.08
CA GLN A 987 25.12 39.28 26.77
C GLN A 987 24.34 37.97 26.61
N THR A 988 24.63 37.19 25.56
CA THR A 988 24.06 35.85 25.29
C THR A 988 24.41 34.82 26.36
N HIS A 989 25.42 35.05 27.19
CA HIS A 989 25.81 34.12 28.27
C HIS A 989 25.07 34.36 29.59
N LEU A 990 24.10 35.28 29.65
CA LEU A 990 23.38 35.66 30.87
C LEU A 990 21.86 35.39 30.76
N THR A 991 21.28 34.90 31.85
CA THR A 991 19.81 34.82 32.03
C THR A 991 19.17 36.21 32.11
N GLU A 992 17.84 36.24 31.99
CA GLU A 992 16.97 37.37 32.40
C GLU A 992 17.26 37.91 33.83
N THR A 993 17.96 37.14 34.66
CA THR A 993 18.34 37.46 36.04
C THR A 993 19.85 37.69 36.25
N GLY A 994 20.68 37.64 35.20
CA GLY A 994 22.11 37.91 35.28
C GLY A 994 23.00 36.76 35.79
N ALA A 995 22.53 35.51 35.75
CA ALA A 995 23.33 34.32 36.02
C ALA A 995 23.73 33.62 34.70
N PHE A 996 24.76 32.77 34.70
CA PHE A 996 25.15 32.03 33.51
C PHE A 996 24.19 30.87 33.20
N ARG A 997 24.00 30.53 31.91
CA ARG A 997 23.23 29.36 31.46
C ARG A 997 23.95 28.54 30.40
N ILE A 998 23.50 27.29 30.29
CA ILE A 998 23.87 26.30 29.28
C ILE A 998 22.62 25.99 28.46
N GLN A 999 22.82 25.80 27.15
CA GLN A 999 21.84 25.40 26.12
C GLN A 999 20.71 26.40 25.80
N ASP A 1000 20.68 26.79 24.53
CA ASP A 1000 19.65 27.62 23.90
C ASP A 1000 18.69 26.77 23.06
N LEU A 1001 17.40 27.11 23.07
CA LEU A 1001 16.55 27.28 21.88
C LEU A 1001 15.14 27.68 22.32
N TYR A 1002 14.58 28.71 21.70
CA TYR A 1002 13.25 28.78 21.05
C TYR A 1002 12.83 30.24 20.81
N GLY A 1003 11.90 30.45 19.87
CA GLY A 1003 11.40 31.79 19.55
C GLY A 1003 10.12 31.76 18.71
N ALA A 1004 9.08 32.40 19.23
CA ALA A 1004 7.84 32.77 18.52
C ALA A 1004 7.69 34.30 18.59
N GLY A 1005 6.85 34.97 17.80
CA GLY A 1005 5.95 34.51 16.74
C GLY A 1005 5.17 35.70 16.15
N GLY A 1006 4.64 35.59 14.93
CA GLY A 1006 4.03 36.69 14.19
C GLY A 1006 2.51 36.83 14.36
N SER A 1007 2.10 37.96 14.96
CA SER A 1007 0.77 38.59 14.97
C SER A 1007 -0.35 38.04 14.06
N ASN A 1008 -1.37 37.42 14.69
CA ASN A 1008 -2.78 37.77 14.46
C ASN A 1008 -3.67 37.19 15.58
N ALA A 1009 -3.96 37.99 16.62
CA ALA A 1009 -4.84 37.59 17.72
C ALA A 1009 -5.58 38.81 18.29
N SER A 1010 -6.89 38.67 18.54
CA SER A 1010 -7.68 39.70 19.23
C SER A 1010 -7.46 39.60 20.74
N ALA A 1011 -6.90 40.64 21.36
CA ALA A 1011 -6.65 40.67 22.80
C ALA A 1011 -7.97 40.58 23.60
N VAL A 1012 -8.07 39.62 24.51
CA VAL A 1012 -9.24 39.41 25.37
C VAL A 1012 -9.18 40.37 26.56
N GLU A 1013 -9.64 41.61 26.37
CA GLU A 1013 -9.71 42.59 27.46
C GLU A 1013 -10.81 42.24 28.48
N SER A 1014 -10.35 41.85 29.67
CA SER A 1014 -11.11 41.71 30.92
C SER A 1014 -12.09 40.53 31.07
N GLY A 1015 -11.96 39.82 32.20
CA GLY A 1015 -13.04 39.09 32.87
C GLY A 1015 -13.51 37.75 32.29
N GLU A 1016 -13.45 37.53 30.99
CA GLU A 1016 -14.00 36.31 30.38
C GLU A 1016 -13.08 35.08 30.52
N LYS A 1017 -13.63 33.99 31.06
CA LYS A 1017 -13.03 32.66 30.92
C LYS A 1017 -13.42 32.03 29.59
N GLN A 1018 -12.39 31.64 28.84
CA GLN A 1018 -12.47 30.90 27.59
C GLN A 1018 -11.80 29.54 27.80
N LYS A 1019 -12.40 28.50 27.21
CA LYS A 1019 -11.87 27.15 27.29
C LYS A 1019 -11.89 26.50 25.91
N SER A 1020 -10.81 25.84 25.54
CA SER A 1020 -10.72 25.06 24.30
C SER A 1020 -10.21 23.66 24.60
N LYS A 1021 -10.56 22.70 23.75
CA LYS A 1021 -10.24 21.29 23.91
C LYS A 1021 -9.70 20.76 22.60
N VAL A 1022 -8.53 20.12 22.65
CA VAL A 1022 -7.98 19.35 21.54
C VAL A 1022 -8.18 17.87 21.85
N ILE A 1023 -8.77 17.14 20.91
CA ILE A 1023 -9.04 15.71 21.02
C ILE A 1023 -8.12 14.98 20.04
N VAL A 1024 -7.24 14.15 20.58
CA VAL A 1024 -6.31 13.27 19.85
C VAL A 1024 -6.70 11.82 20.12
N VAL A 1025 -6.62 10.97 19.09
CA VAL A 1025 -6.86 9.53 19.20
C VAL A 1025 -5.54 8.79 19.06
N LEU A 1026 -5.29 7.81 19.92
CA LEU A 1026 -4.15 6.90 19.86
C LEU A 1026 -4.64 5.50 19.44
N ASP A 1027 -3.98 4.89 18.47
CA ASP A 1027 -4.29 3.55 17.96
C ASP A 1027 -3.81 2.46 18.92
N ALA A 1028 -2.51 2.50 19.24
CA ALA A 1028 -1.84 1.65 20.22
C ALA A 1028 -1.25 2.52 21.32
N VAL A 1029 -1.28 2.03 22.57
CA VAL A 1029 -0.94 2.81 23.77
C VAL A 1029 0.24 2.16 24.48
N LYS A 1030 1.27 2.95 24.79
CA LYS A 1030 2.47 2.46 25.49
C LYS A 1030 2.19 2.12 26.95
N GLU A 1031 3.01 1.26 27.51
CA GLU A 1031 2.93 0.98 28.94
C GLU A 1031 3.23 2.25 29.78
N LYS A 1032 2.71 2.30 31.00
CA LYS A 1032 2.91 3.41 31.95
C LYS A 1032 2.38 4.80 31.50
N VAL A 1033 1.40 4.88 30.58
CA VAL A 1033 0.77 6.16 30.19
C VAL A 1033 0.37 7.09 31.34
N MET A 1034 -0.10 6.56 32.48
CA MET A 1034 -0.46 7.41 33.64
C MET A 1034 0.76 8.00 34.37
N GLU A 1035 1.95 7.42 34.22
CA GLU A 1035 3.23 7.95 34.68
C GLU A 1035 3.73 9.01 33.68
N LYS A 1036 3.64 8.70 32.38
CA LYS A 1036 4.05 9.60 31.28
C LYS A 1036 3.07 10.74 30.97
N LEU A 1037 1.85 10.74 31.51
CA LEU A 1037 0.85 11.74 31.16
C LEU A 1037 1.27 13.17 31.52
N GLU A 1038 1.96 13.34 32.65
CA GLU A 1038 2.47 14.64 33.08
C GLU A 1038 3.77 15.01 32.34
N ASP A 1039 4.64 14.04 32.04
CA ASP A 1039 5.81 14.25 31.17
C ASP A 1039 5.36 14.75 29.78
N THR A 1040 4.41 14.06 29.13
CA THR A 1040 3.82 14.49 27.86
C THR A 1040 3.08 15.83 27.99
N ARG A 1041 2.45 16.13 29.13
CA ARG A 1041 1.88 17.48 29.36
C ARG A 1041 2.98 18.53 29.39
N VAL A 1042 4.10 18.28 30.08
CA VAL A 1042 5.25 19.19 30.15
C VAL A 1042 5.93 19.34 28.79
N LEU A 1043 6.11 18.26 28.04
CA LEU A 1043 6.66 18.27 26.68
C LEU A 1043 5.76 19.05 25.71
N LEU A 1044 4.45 18.76 25.66
CA LEU A 1044 3.49 19.52 24.83
C LEU A 1044 3.40 20.99 25.27
N ASN A 1045 3.47 21.29 26.57
CA ASN A 1045 3.52 22.68 27.05
C ASN A 1045 4.82 23.39 26.62
N GLY A 1046 5.91 22.64 26.50
CA GLY A 1046 7.17 23.04 25.88
C GLY A 1046 6.96 23.38 24.41
N GLU A 1047 6.70 22.37 23.57
CA GLU A 1047 6.53 22.50 22.11
C GLU A 1047 5.50 23.57 21.68
N LEU A 1048 4.46 23.83 22.49
CA LEU A 1048 3.42 24.84 22.24
C LEU A 1048 3.72 26.23 22.83
N TYR A 1049 4.84 26.43 23.53
CA TYR A 1049 5.29 27.70 24.10
C TYR A 1049 4.22 28.46 24.88
N LEU A 1050 3.50 27.76 25.77
CA LEU A 1050 2.31 28.28 26.44
C LEU A 1050 2.58 29.61 27.18
N PRO A 1051 1.96 30.73 26.78
CA PRO A 1051 2.13 32.00 27.46
C PRO A 1051 1.59 31.97 28.89
N LYS A 1052 2.30 32.64 29.80
CA LYS A 1052 1.91 32.77 31.22
C LYS A 1052 0.48 33.30 31.32
N GLY A 1053 -0.39 32.53 31.96
CA GLY A 1053 -1.83 32.82 32.08
C GLY A 1053 -2.73 31.81 31.36
N LEU A 1054 -2.20 31.01 30.44
CA LEU A 1054 -2.86 29.77 29.99
C LEU A 1054 -2.48 28.58 30.88
N LYS A 1055 -3.42 27.65 31.01
CA LYS A 1055 -3.26 26.39 31.75
C LYS A 1055 -3.80 25.24 30.91
N THR A 1056 -2.97 24.21 30.73
CA THR A 1056 -3.37 22.93 30.15
C THR A 1056 -3.73 21.91 31.22
N THR A 1057 -4.80 21.17 30.99
CA THR A 1057 -5.15 19.95 31.72
C THR A 1057 -5.27 18.82 30.71
N ILE A 1058 -4.37 17.84 30.81
CA ILE A 1058 -4.42 16.64 29.98
C ILE A 1058 -5.35 15.62 30.66
N THR A 1059 -6.26 15.03 29.89
CA THR A 1059 -7.19 14.01 30.38
C THR A 1059 -7.11 12.79 29.47
N TYR A 1060 -6.57 11.70 29.98
CA TYR A 1060 -6.58 10.41 29.31
C TYR A 1060 -7.91 9.68 29.55
N LYS A 1061 -8.54 9.21 28.49
CA LYS A 1061 -9.69 8.32 28.55
C LYS A 1061 -9.48 7.15 27.58
N SER A 1062 -8.99 6.03 28.11
CA SER A 1062 -9.12 4.72 27.47
C SER A 1062 -10.58 4.48 27.06
N GLN A 1063 -10.82 3.93 25.87
CA GLN A 1063 -12.18 3.57 25.42
C GLN A 1063 -12.69 2.24 26.05
N SER A 1064 -12.42 2.02 27.34
CA SER A 1064 -13.03 0.92 28.08
C SER A 1064 -14.51 1.22 28.34
N THR A 1065 -15.40 0.45 27.70
CA THR A 1065 -16.85 0.59 27.72
C THR A 1065 -17.52 -0.07 28.95
N ALA A 1066 -17.00 0.14 30.17
CA ALA A 1066 -17.62 -0.43 31.38
C ALA A 1066 -17.46 0.37 32.69
N VAL A 1067 -18.55 0.38 33.49
CA VAL A 1067 -18.68 0.61 34.95
C VAL A 1067 -18.15 1.94 35.57
N GLN A 1068 -19.08 2.71 36.15
CA GLN A 1068 -18.75 3.74 37.14
C GLN A 1068 -18.42 3.13 38.52
N GLY A 1069 -17.26 3.50 39.09
CA GLY A 1069 -17.15 3.70 40.55
C GLY A 1069 -16.50 2.60 41.40
N ARG A 1070 -15.17 2.45 41.31
CA ARG A 1070 -14.31 2.06 42.45
C ARG A 1070 -12.89 2.65 42.29
N ARG A 1071 -12.12 2.69 43.38
CA ARG A 1071 -10.74 3.20 43.40
C ARG A 1071 -9.81 2.25 42.63
N LEU A 1072 -9.00 2.80 41.73
CA LEU A 1072 -7.95 2.05 41.02
C LEU A 1072 -6.70 1.88 41.88
N THR A 1073 -6.15 0.66 41.88
CA THR A 1073 -4.78 0.34 42.26
C THR A 1073 -4.19 -0.57 41.18
N THR A 1074 -3.25 -0.02 40.41
CA THR A 1074 -2.26 -0.69 39.54
C THR A 1074 -2.54 -2.14 39.09
N ARG A 1075 -3.20 -2.29 37.94
CA ARG A 1075 -3.00 -3.39 36.97
C ARG A 1075 -3.15 -2.80 35.55
N ARG A 1076 -2.49 -3.41 34.55
CA ARG A 1076 -2.50 -2.94 33.14
C ARG A 1076 -3.82 -3.29 32.43
N ALA A 1077 -4.12 -2.60 31.34
CA ALA A 1077 -5.29 -2.84 30.49
C ALA A 1077 -4.86 -2.97 29.03
N SER A 1078 -5.54 -3.82 28.24
CA SER A 1078 -5.38 -3.86 26.78
C SER A 1078 -5.99 -2.60 26.13
N THR A 1079 -5.47 -2.20 24.97
CA THR A 1079 -5.67 -0.85 24.42
C THR A 1079 -5.82 -0.80 22.90
N THR A 1080 -6.98 -1.21 22.40
CA THR A 1080 -7.51 -0.73 21.12
C THR A 1080 -8.21 0.61 21.34
N GLY A 1081 -7.61 1.70 20.87
CA GLY A 1081 -8.23 3.04 20.90
C GLY A 1081 -8.21 3.73 22.27
N ALA A 1082 -7.45 4.82 22.38
CA ALA A 1082 -7.54 5.75 23.51
C ALA A 1082 -7.75 7.19 23.08
N VAL A 1083 -8.52 7.94 23.86
CA VAL A 1083 -8.80 9.36 23.62
C VAL A 1083 -8.03 10.22 24.61
N LEU A 1084 -7.16 11.06 24.07
CA LEU A 1084 -6.43 12.08 24.82
C LEU A 1084 -7.10 13.42 24.60
N THR A 1085 -7.61 14.04 25.66
CA THR A 1085 -8.20 15.38 25.62
C THR A 1085 -7.28 16.37 26.32
N LEU A 1086 -6.72 17.33 25.58
CA LEU A 1086 -6.00 18.46 26.15
C LEU A 1086 -6.95 19.66 26.27
N GLU A 1087 -7.36 19.99 27.49
CA GLU A 1087 -8.13 21.21 27.76
C GLU A 1087 -7.19 22.38 28.04
N ILE A 1088 -7.38 23.50 27.32
CA ILE A 1088 -6.65 24.77 27.47
C ILE A 1088 -7.62 25.82 28.03
N GLU A 1089 -7.30 26.43 29.16
CA GLU A 1089 -8.12 27.43 29.85
C GLU A 1089 -7.27 28.66 30.24
N ASN A 1090 -7.83 29.87 30.20
CA ASN A 1090 -7.16 31.05 30.72
C ASN A 1090 -7.43 31.24 32.24
N GLU A 1091 -6.36 31.27 33.03
CA GLU A 1091 -6.41 31.62 34.46
C GLU A 1091 -6.23 33.13 34.73
N GLY A 1092 -5.91 33.91 33.69
CA GLY A 1092 -5.81 35.36 33.75
C GLY A 1092 -5.90 36.02 32.37
N PRO A 1093 -5.55 37.32 32.25
CA PRO A 1093 -5.40 37.98 30.95
C PRO A 1093 -4.25 37.34 30.16
N THR A 1094 -4.51 36.97 28.91
CA THR A 1094 -3.52 36.37 28.00
C THR A 1094 -3.48 37.11 26.67
N SER A 1095 -2.30 37.18 26.06
CA SER A 1095 -2.08 37.79 24.73
C SER A 1095 -2.42 36.85 23.56
N VAL A 1096 -2.84 35.62 23.86
CA VAL A 1096 -3.23 34.57 22.92
C VAL A 1096 -4.50 33.92 23.47
N ALA A 1097 -5.48 33.60 22.62
CA ALA A 1097 -6.69 32.91 23.06
C ALA A 1097 -6.45 31.39 23.18
N PRO A 1098 -7.15 30.68 24.08
CA PRO A 1098 -7.02 29.22 24.20
C PRO A 1098 -7.34 28.44 22.91
N VAL A 1099 -8.13 29.03 22.00
CA VAL A 1099 -8.50 28.43 20.72
C VAL A 1099 -7.37 28.49 19.68
N ASP A 1100 -6.57 29.56 19.67
CA ASP A 1100 -5.45 29.72 18.73
C ASP A 1100 -4.38 28.65 18.99
N VAL A 1101 -4.05 28.44 20.28
CA VAL A 1101 -3.13 27.39 20.73
C VAL A 1101 -3.68 25.99 20.43
N ALA A 1102 -4.99 25.79 20.56
CA ALA A 1102 -5.65 24.53 20.22
C ALA A 1102 -5.59 24.22 18.71
N GLN A 1103 -5.70 25.25 17.86
CA GLN A 1103 -5.55 25.14 16.41
C GLN A 1103 -4.10 24.88 15.99
N GLU A 1104 -3.12 25.55 16.60
CA GLU A 1104 -1.70 25.29 16.30
C GLU A 1104 -1.28 23.87 16.71
N LEU A 1105 -1.75 23.34 17.86
CA LEU A 1105 -1.54 21.92 18.18
C LEU A 1105 -2.20 20.99 17.14
N GLN A 1106 -3.45 21.29 16.73
CA GLN A 1106 -4.12 20.50 15.68
C GLN A 1106 -3.33 20.48 14.37
N LYS A 1107 -2.75 21.62 13.99
CA LYS A 1107 -1.92 21.77 12.80
C LYS A 1107 -0.60 20.99 12.92
N GLN A 1108 0.12 21.12 14.03
CA GLN A 1108 1.39 20.41 14.26
C GLN A 1108 1.22 18.88 14.27
N VAL A 1109 0.15 18.36 14.85
CA VAL A 1109 -0.13 16.90 14.82
C VAL A 1109 -0.60 16.43 13.44
N LYS A 1110 -1.32 17.27 12.68
CA LYS A 1110 -1.69 16.97 11.28
C LYS A 1110 -0.51 17.04 10.30
N SER A 1111 0.49 17.90 10.57
CA SER A 1111 1.71 18.02 9.77
C SER A 1111 2.84 17.08 10.23
N SER A 1112 2.53 16.08 11.07
CA SER A 1112 3.48 15.13 11.66
C SER A 1112 4.72 15.79 12.30
N SER A 1113 4.56 16.97 12.91
CA SER A 1113 5.67 17.73 13.52
C SER A 1113 6.45 16.89 14.53
N THR A 1114 7.76 16.76 14.34
CA THR A 1114 8.62 15.84 15.10
C THR A 1114 8.53 16.05 16.62
N GLY A 1115 8.42 17.30 17.09
CA GLY A 1115 8.26 17.62 18.52
C GLY A 1115 6.92 17.13 19.09
N ALA A 1116 5.80 17.55 18.49
CA ALA A 1116 4.45 17.18 18.92
C ALA A 1116 4.19 15.66 18.79
N MET A 1117 4.67 15.05 17.71
CA MET A 1117 4.55 13.60 17.48
C MET A 1117 5.43 12.79 18.44
N LYS A 1118 6.62 13.28 18.82
CA LYS A 1118 7.45 12.65 19.85
C LYS A 1118 6.79 12.74 21.23
N ALA A 1119 6.30 13.92 21.62
CA ALA A 1119 5.64 14.13 22.91
C ALA A 1119 4.39 13.27 23.08
N LEU A 1120 3.58 13.08 22.02
CA LEU A 1120 2.44 12.16 22.00
C LEU A 1120 2.86 10.69 21.85
N GLY A 1121 3.94 10.43 21.10
CA GLY A 1121 4.50 9.11 20.85
C GLY A 1121 5.00 8.39 22.09
N ASP A 1122 5.31 9.12 23.17
CA ASP A 1122 5.58 8.55 24.50
C ASP A 1122 4.33 7.98 25.20
N LEU A 1123 3.12 8.39 24.77
CA LEU A 1123 1.86 7.80 25.21
C LEU A 1123 1.34 6.71 24.24
N GLY A 1124 1.60 6.83 22.94
CA GLY A 1124 1.13 5.87 21.96
C GLY A 1124 1.21 6.35 20.50
N THR A 1125 0.91 5.45 19.57
CA THR A 1125 0.86 5.75 18.14
C THR A 1125 -0.36 6.63 17.85
N VAL A 1126 -0.15 7.82 17.29
CA VAL A 1126 -1.22 8.80 17.02
C VAL A 1126 -1.96 8.44 15.73
N ASN A 1127 -3.29 8.29 15.81
CA ASN A 1127 -4.12 8.10 14.63
C ASN A 1127 -4.32 9.43 13.87
N THR A 1128 -3.51 9.64 12.84
CA THR A 1128 -3.61 10.83 11.97
C THR A 1128 -4.84 10.79 11.04
N LYS A 1129 -5.38 9.60 10.73
CA LYS A 1129 -6.51 9.39 9.81
C LYS A 1129 -7.88 9.73 10.42
N VAL A 1130 -8.14 9.36 11.67
CA VAL A 1130 -9.39 9.64 12.40
C VAL A 1130 -9.54 11.13 12.76
N GLY A 1131 -8.41 11.85 12.78
CA GLY A 1131 -8.35 13.30 12.69
C GLY A 1131 -8.49 14.03 14.03
N VAL A 1132 -7.45 14.76 14.41
CA VAL A 1132 -7.46 15.65 15.58
C VAL A 1132 -8.55 16.72 15.45
N ARG A 1133 -9.35 16.92 16.52
CA ARG A 1133 -10.48 17.88 16.55
C ARG A 1133 -10.27 18.95 17.61
N VAL A 1134 -10.74 20.16 17.32
CA VAL A 1134 -10.76 21.31 18.25
C VAL A 1134 -12.21 21.68 18.57
N ALA A 1135 -12.52 21.93 19.84
CA ALA A 1135 -13.81 22.44 20.29
C ALA A 1135 -13.60 23.55 21.34
N SER A 1136 -14.37 24.63 21.27
CA SER A 1136 -14.25 25.78 22.18
C SER A 1136 -15.56 26.09 22.90
N GLU A 1137 -15.48 26.33 24.21
CA GLU A 1137 -16.57 26.68 25.11
C GLU A 1137 -16.32 28.09 25.68
N LYS A 1138 -17.31 28.99 25.57
CA LYS A 1138 -17.24 30.35 26.11
C LYS A 1138 -18.20 30.48 27.30
N ALA A 1139 -17.68 30.82 28.48
CA ALA A 1139 -18.46 30.89 29.72
C ALA A 1139 -18.52 32.32 30.28
N THR A 1140 -19.68 32.97 30.14
CA THR A 1140 -19.91 34.33 30.66
C THR A 1140 -19.95 34.32 32.19
N ILE A 1141 -18.97 34.95 32.84
CA ILE A 1141 -18.93 35.06 34.31
C ILE A 1141 -19.81 36.22 34.77
N THR A 1142 -20.95 35.90 35.39
CA THR A 1142 -21.79 36.88 36.09
C THR A 1142 -21.03 37.46 37.28
N THR A 1143 -20.81 38.78 37.32
CA THR A 1143 -19.99 39.40 38.36
C THR A 1143 -20.78 39.63 39.66
N ARG A 1144 -20.06 39.89 40.77
CA ARG A 1144 -20.71 40.38 42.01
C ARG A 1144 -21.45 41.72 41.81
N ALA A 1145 -21.07 42.53 40.82
CA ALA A 1145 -21.80 43.76 40.52
C ALA A 1145 -23.15 43.47 39.85
N ASP A 1146 -23.21 42.46 38.99
CA ASP A 1146 -24.45 42.03 38.33
C ASP A 1146 -25.42 41.37 39.32
N VAL A 1147 -24.91 40.51 40.21
CA VAL A 1147 -25.68 39.94 41.31
C VAL A 1147 -26.18 41.04 42.25
N ALA A 1148 -25.34 42.04 42.58
CA ALA A 1148 -25.77 43.19 43.36
C ALA A 1148 -26.84 44.04 42.64
N ASN A 1149 -26.75 44.20 41.32
CA ASN A 1149 -27.76 44.91 40.53
C ASN A 1149 -29.09 44.12 40.45
N GLN A 1150 -29.05 42.80 40.31
CA GLN A 1150 -30.23 41.95 40.37
C GLN A 1150 -30.89 41.98 41.76
N GLN A 1151 -30.10 41.88 42.84
CA GLN A 1151 -30.58 42.03 44.21
C GLN A 1151 -31.14 43.43 44.48
N ARG A 1152 -30.54 44.48 43.89
CA ARG A 1152 -31.04 45.86 43.97
C ARG A 1152 -32.36 46.06 43.21
N LYS A 1153 -32.55 45.41 42.05
CA LYS A 1153 -33.85 45.37 41.36
C LYS A 1153 -34.91 44.63 42.18
N ALA A 1154 -34.57 43.47 42.75
CA ALA A 1154 -35.48 42.72 43.63
C ALA A 1154 -35.88 43.53 44.88
N ALA A 1155 -34.93 44.24 45.50
CA ALA A 1155 -35.19 45.11 46.65
C ALA A 1155 -36.01 46.37 46.33
N LEU A 1156 -36.17 46.74 45.05
CA LEU A 1156 -36.99 47.86 44.59
C LEU A 1156 -38.42 47.44 44.20
N GLY A 1157 -38.76 46.15 44.25
CA GLY A 1157 -40.13 45.65 44.03
C GLY A 1157 -40.65 45.79 42.59
N ILE A 1158 -39.78 46.10 41.63
CA ILE A 1158 -40.15 46.23 40.21
C ILE A 1158 -40.26 44.83 39.60
N SER A 1159 -41.47 44.42 39.28
CA SER A 1159 -41.76 43.19 38.52
C SER A 1159 -42.08 43.53 37.07
N ASP A 1160 -41.25 43.03 36.14
CA ASP A 1160 -41.54 43.09 34.70
C ASP A 1160 -42.26 41.79 34.25
N PRO A 1161 -43.17 41.86 33.27
CA PRO A 1161 -44.11 40.78 32.97
C PRO A 1161 -43.55 39.71 32.02
N THR A 1162 -43.76 38.43 32.35
CA THR A 1162 -43.50 37.29 31.47
C THR A 1162 -44.72 36.93 30.62
N THR A 1163 -44.70 37.26 29.31
CA THR A 1163 -45.43 36.47 28.31
C THR A 1163 -44.74 36.43 26.95
N THR A 1164 -44.62 35.21 26.42
CA THR A 1164 -44.17 34.81 25.09
C THR A 1164 -45.03 35.38 23.94
N SER A 1165 -44.43 35.73 22.79
CA SER A 1165 -44.91 35.30 21.45
C SER A 1165 -43.99 35.72 20.30
N ARG A 1166 -44.13 35.06 19.15
CA ARG A 1166 -43.53 35.45 17.85
C ARG A 1166 -44.36 36.57 17.21
N GLN A 1167 -43.72 37.54 16.55
CA GLN A 1167 -44.30 38.16 15.36
C GLN A 1167 -43.21 38.72 14.43
N ALA A 1168 -43.49 38.73 13.13
CA ALA A 1168 -42.58 39.20 12.09
C ALA A 1168 -42.86 40.67 11.73
N SER A 1169 -41.83 41.40 11.31
CA SER A 1169 -41.94 42.80 10.88
C SER A 1169 -41.80 42.95 9.37
N GLN A 1170 -42.93 42.95 8.66
CA GLN A 1170 -43.07 43.76 7.44
C GLN A 1170 -43.75 45.08 7.81
N GLY A 1171 -43.32 46.18 7.21
CA GLY A 1171 -43.85 47.52 7.49
C GLY A 1171 -43.54 48.49 6.36
N GLN A 1172 -44.47 48.62 5.41
CA GLN A 1172 -44.39 49.65 4.37
C GLN A 1172 -44.42 51.06 4.97
N VAL A 1173 -43.71 51.98 4.32
CA VAL A 1173 -43.90 53.43 4.48
C VAL A 1173 -44.63 53.95 3.25
N THR A 1174 -45.66 54.79 3.42
CA THR A 1174 -46.30 55.51 2.31
C THR A 1174 -47.02 56.77 2.82
N THR A 1175 -47.02 57.83 2.01
CA THR A 1175 -47.66 59.15 2.24
C THR A 1175 -46.99 60.03 3.33
N LEU A 1176 -46.93 61.37 3.24
CA LEU A 1176 -47.63 62.36 2.38
C LEU A 1176 -46.70 63.44 1.76
N ALA A 1177 -47.29 64.28 0.89
CA ALA A 1177 -46.75 65.43 0.13
C ALA A 1177 -46.11 66.58 0.96
N GLY A 1178 -45.43 67.61 0.39
CA GLY A 1178 -45.10 67.94 -1.02
C GLY A 1178 -44.78 69.46 -1.23
N ASN A 1179 -44.80 69.94 -2.49
CA ASN A 1179 -44.56 71.34 -2.97
C ASN A 1179 -43.09 71.86 -2.90
N THR A 1180 -42.57 72.76 -3.78
CA THR A 1180 -43.12 73.59 -4.89
C THR A 1180 -42.02 74.07 -5.87
N GLY A 1181 -42.37 74.46 -7.12
CA GLY A 1181 -41.53 75.16 -8.12
C GLY A 1181 -41.10 74.27 -9.32
N ASP A 1182 -41.54 74.43 -10.58
CA ASP A 1182 -41.48 75.56 -11.57
C ASP A 1182 -40.12 75.62 -12.33
N THR A 1183 -40.01 75.66 -13.68
CA THR A 1183 -40.98 75.75 -14.82
C THR A 1183 -40.34 75.32 -16.17
N GLU A 1184 -41.16 74.91 -17.17
CA GLU A 1184 -40.92 74.87 -18.66
C GLU A 1184 -39.74 74.03 -19.24
N THR A 1185 -39.78 73.30 -20.38
CA THR A 1185 -40.76 72.80 -21.40
C THR A 1185 -40.07 71.59 -22.15
N THR A 1186 -40.52 70.87 -23.20
CA THR A 1186 -41.53 70.99 -24.30
C THR A 1186 -41.79 69.60 -24.97
N SER A 1187 -42.85 69.48 -25.80
CA SER A 1187 -43.08 68.51 -26.94
C SER A 1187 -42.81 66.98 -26.75
N MET A 1188 -43.81 66.07 -26.77
CA MET A 1188 -44.64 65.55 -27.91
C MET A 1188 -43.91 64.47 -28.76
N ASP A 1189 -44.45 63.29 -29.15
CA ASP A 1189 -45.82 62.70 -29.11
C ASP A 1189 -45.84 61.13 -29.11
N ASP A 1190 -47.05 60.53 -29.12
CA ASP A 1190 -47.51 59.10 -29.09
C ASP A 1190 -47.03 58.16 -30.25
N GLU A 1191 -47.36 56.85 -30.42
CA GLU A 1191 -48.45 55.91 -30.02
C GLU A 1191 -47.90 54.50 -29.59
N LEU A 1192 -48.53 53.68 -28.72
CA LEU A 1192 -49.76 52.85 -28.82
C LEU A 1192 -49.71 51.74 -29.92
N SER A 1193 -50.13 50.47 -29.77
CA SER A 1193 -51.23 49.86 -28.97
C SER A 1193 -51.09 48.33 -28.70
N LEU A 1194 -51.82 47.83 -27.67
CA LEU A 1194 -52.53 46.52 -27.42
C LEU A 1194 -52.18 45.24 -28.27
N ALA A 1195 -52.31 43.98 -27.82
CA ALA A 1195 -53.24 43.25 -26.91
C ALA A 1195 -52.71 41.78 -26.64
N VAL A 1196 -53.26 40.80 -25.88
CA VAL A 1196 -54.30 40.63 -24.80
C VAL A 1196 -54.19 39.19 -24.17
N SER A 1197 -55.10 38.79 -23.26
CA SER A 1197 -55.26 37.48 -22.52
C SER A 1197 -55.27 36.15 -23.35
N GLY A 1198 -55.13 34.94 -22.76
CA GLY A 1198 -54.85 34.51 -21.38
C GLY A 1198 -55.66 33.28 -20.84
N ARG A 1199 -55.09 32.54 -19.87
CA ARG A 1199 -55.70 31.57 -18.89
C ARG A 1199 -56.25 30.16 -19.30
N PHE A 1200 -55.59 29.15 -18.73
CA PHE A 1200 -56.10 28.00 -17.92
C PHE A 1200 -56.57 26.62 -18.47
N TYR A 1201 -56.06 25.58 -17.75
CA TYR A 1201 -56.66 24.29 -17.30
C TYR A 1201 -56.78 23.02 -18.19
N LEU A 1202 -55.88 22.06 -17.88
CA LEU A 1202 -56.06 20.62 -17.54
C LEU A 1202 -56.59 19.54 -18.52
N LEU A 1203 -55.82 18.43 -18.56
CA LEU A 1203 -56.20 16.99 -18.41
C LEU A 1203 -57.47 16.43 -19.10
N ALA A 1204 -57.30 15.40 -19.96
CA ALA A 1204 -57.51 13.97 -19.59
C ALA A 1204 -57.97 13.00 -20.73
N VAL A 1205 -57.14 11.97 -21.00
CA VAL A 1205 -57.51 10.53 -20.91
C VAL A 1205 -58.33 9.81 -22.02
N LEU A 1206 -57.74 8.68 -22.50
CA LEU A 1206 -58.29 7.45 -23.14
C LEU A 1206 -58.71 7.37 -24.64
N LEU A 1207 -58.02 6.43 -25.33
CA LEU A 1207 -58.53 5.25 -26.09
C LEU A 1207 -58.47 5.15 -27.63
N LEU A 1208 -58.06 3.93 -28.04
CA LEU A 1208 -58.35 3.16 -29.27
C LEU A 1208 -57.63 3.48 -30.60
N ALA A 1209 -56.49 2.80 -30.77
CA ALA A 1209 -56.28 1.65 -31.69
C ALA A 1209 -56.26 1.83 -33.24
N PHE A 1210 -55.62 0.81 -33.85
CA PHE A 1210 -55.44 0.50 -35.28
C PHE A 1210 -54.38 1.27 -36.08
N SER A 1211 -53.54 0.49 -36.77
CA SER A 1211 -52.55 0.85 -37.78
C SER A 1211 -53.20 1.45 -39.05
N PRO A 1212 -52.45 2.13 -39.94
CA PRO A 1212 -51.71 1.40 -40.98
C PRO A 1212 -50.38 2.07 -41.42
N ALA A 1213 -49.77 1.54 -42.50
CA ALA A 1213 -48.57 2.04 -43.22
C ALA A 1213 -47.24 1.84 -42.45
N MET A 1214 -46.19 1.30 -43.08
CA MET A 1214 -45.26 1.93 -44.05
C MET A 1214 -44.55 3.18 -43.47
N HIS A 1215 -43.23 3.30 -43.57
CA HIS A 1215 -42.29 2.56 -44.44
C HIS A 1215 -41.18 1.82 -43.68
#